data_AF-A0A8J2THD5-F1
#
_entry.id   AF-A0A8J2THD5-F1
#
_cell.length_a   1.000
_cell.length_b   1.000
_cell.length_c   1.000
_cell.angle_alpha   90.00
_cell.angle_beta   90.00
_cell.angle_gamma   90.00
#
_symmetry.space_group_name_H-M   'P 1'
#
loop_
_entity.id
_entity.type
_entity.pdbx_description
1 polymer ?
#
loop_
_entity_poly.entity_id
_entity_poly.type
_entity_poly.pdbx_seq_one_letter_code
_entity_poly.pdbx_strand_id
1 'polypeptide(L)'
;MTVNLLDVNYYRQANSDLTNLTNEQLVDHFLTTGINENRSFSRLVDLSFYRASNPDIASFSNAELSSHLSNSGVQEGRRFSQFVDLNFYGLANPDLASLNNEQRFDHINSFGLNEGRIFSQFVDLNFYRFANSDIAALNNTQIFDHLRNNGLREGRQFSQFVNLDLYKFLNSDLTTLNNQALLEHLEITGLSENRQFSYTIDPNFYRSFNPDLSNLGLSNQGLLEHFEALGLKEGRVGSAIFNAPLYLANSPDLVQIGFNTPSQAIVHFEAFGYQENRIISNAGYNITQDPGNTLSTSAELGVILGRRIANLNQQLSNSDRDDIYQFTLATITNIEFSIKSIDGEVNAQLIYDSNNNGLIEAGESIFSSNTGSLVEFAKTLGVGSYYLTVSTPRTDSIINYTLTPSATTIKVSNPVEPGDTLTTALNLGTLNNATINLQDFVGVVDNSDIYRFYLNTISDVDVQINGLTGQDSVDAQLIFDQNNDGQIEIEYISFDTSTSSISLFGTLGIGSYYVRVQPSSSSSNTNYNINFSVATTSNLPTTSVDPGDSLQTALNLGILTENSVFSDFVGTADRTDIYRFNIINQPNTERNVRFNVDLLTESVNTILVYDANSNGQVDTTDLITNIGRSSSAFSSTERLVDGTYFLRVNSANFQTNTTYRLSLNLV
;
A
#
# COMPACT_ATOMS: atom_id res chain seq x y z
N MET A 1 2.10 -46.20 16.41
CA MET A 1 1.38 -46.05 17.71
C MET A 1 0.54 -44.80 17.61
N THR A 2 -0.58 -44.68 18.31
CA THR A 2 -1.39 -43.44 18.24
C THR A 2 -0.57 -42.25 18.76
N VAL A 3 -0.38 -41.23 17.93
CA VAL A 3 0.39 -40.03 18.29
C VAL A 3 -0.49 -39.08 19.09
N ASN A 4 -0.02 -38.63 20.25
CA ASN A 4 -0.72 -37.61 21.02
C ASN A 4 -0.49 -36.23 20.39
N LEU A 5 -1.53 -35.66 19.79
CA LEU A 5 -1.46 -34.38 19.11
C LEU A 5 -1.66 -33.18 20.06
N LEU A 6 -2.23 -33.39 21.25
CA LEU A 6 -2.61 -32.33 22.18
C LEU A 6 -1.43 -31.88 23.05
N ASP A 7 -1.09 -30.59 22.96
CA ASP A 7 -0.27 -29.90 23.95
C ASP A 7 -1.20 -29.16 24.92
N VAL A 8 -1.44 -29.75 26.10
CA VAL A 8 -2.38 -29.22 27.10
C VAL A 8 -2.00 -27.81 27.57
N ASN A 9 -0.70 -27.52 27.68
CA ASN A 9 -0.24 -26.21 28.13
C ASN A 9 -0.46 -25.16 27.05
N TYR A 10 -0.15 -25.50 25.80
CA TYR A 10 -0.44 -24.63 24.66
C TYR A 10 -1.94 -24.42 24.46
N TYR A 11 -2.75 -25.48 24.56
CA TYR A 11 -4.20 -25.38 24.41
C TYR A 11 -4.82 -24.40 25.41
N ARG A 12 -4.35 -24.43 26.67
CA ARG A 12 -4.74 -23.42 27.67
C ARG A 12 -4.28 -22.01 27.30
N GLN A 13 -3.04 -21.87 26.84
CA GLN A 13 -2.44 -20.57 26.53
C GLN A 13 -3.09 -19.90 25.32
N ALA A 14 -3.39 -20.67 24.28
CA ALA A 14 -3.93 -20.17 23.02
C ALA A 14 -5.43 -19.86 23.08
N ASN A 15 -6.15 -20.38 24.09
CA ASN A 15 -7.59 -20.22 24.23
C ASN A 15 -7.90 -19.56 25.58
N SER A 16 -8.06 -18.24 25.58
CA SER A 16 -8.14 -17.42 26.80
C SER A 16 -9.29 -17.79 27.73
N ASP A 17 -10.40 -18.29 27.19
CA ASP A 17 -11.57 -18.77 27.94
C ASP A 17 -11.30 -20.07 28.74
N LEU A 18 -10.24 -20.81 28.40
CA LEU A 18 -9.89 -22.08 29.03
C LEU A 18 -8.86 -21.96 30.18
N THR A 19 -8.40 -20.74 30.47
CA THR A 19 -7.31 -20.46 31.42
C THR A 19 -7.53 -21.04 32.83
N ASN A 20 -8.78 -21.18 33.27
CA ASN A 20 -9.14 -21.66 34.60
C ASN A 20 -9.41 -23.18 34.68
N LEU A 21 -9.31 -23.92 33.57
CA LEU A 21 -9.58 -25.36 33.52
C LEU A 21 -8.37 -26.20 33.97
N THR A 22 -8.64 -27.30 34.67
CA THR A 22 -7.62 -28.31 35.01
C THR A 22 -7.14 -29.05 33.76
N ASN A 23 -5.99 -29.73 33.83
CA ASN A 23 -5.48 -30.54 32.69
C ASN A 23 -6.50 -31.59 32.22
N GLU A 24 -7.20 -32.24 33.15
CA GLU A 24 -8.23 -33.24 32.83
C GLU A 24 -9.43 -32.60 32.12
N GLN A 25 -9.91 -31.45 32.63
CA GLN A 25 -10.99 -30.69 31.99
C GLN A 25 -10.60 -30.18 30.60
N LEU A 26 -9.33 -29.82 30.37
CA LEU A 26 -8.84 -29.41 29.06
C LEU A 26 -8.82 -30.55 28.06
N VAL A 27 -8.41 -31.76 28.49
CA VAL A 27 -8.46 -32.95 27.62
C VAL A 27 -9.90 -33.27 27.26
N ASP A 28 -10.81 -33.27 28.23
CA ASP A 28 -12.24 -33.50 27.98
C ASP A 28 -12.84 -32.44 27.05
N HIS A 29 -12.56 -31.16 27.31
CA HIS A 29 -13.00 -30.05 26.46
C HIS A 29 -12.43 -30.16 25.04
N PHE A 30 -11.15 -30.53 24.89
CA PHE A 30 -10.53 -30.74 23.58
C PHE A 30 -11.26 -31.83 22.78
N LEU A 31 -11.49 -32.99 23.39
CA LEU A 31 -12.11 -34.14 22.72
C LEU A 31 -13.59 -33.93 22.38
N THR A 32 -14.32 -33.20 23.22
CA THR A 32 -15.77 -32.99 23.05
C THR A 32 -16.12 -31.76 22.21
N THR A 33 -15.30 -30.71 22.30
CA THR A 33 -15.63 -29.37 21.79
C THR A 33 -14.50 -28.80 20.92
N GLY A 34 -13.28 -28.77 21.45
CA GLY A 34 -12.13 -28.06 20.85
C GLY A 34 -11.78 -28.50 19.43
N ILE A 35 -11.78 -29.81 19.17
CA ILE A 35 -11.52 -30.34 17.82
C ILE A 35 -12.58 -29.84 16.84
N ASN A 36 -13.87 -29.96 17.19
CA ASN A 36 -14.97 -29.57 16.32
C ASN A 36 -14.95 -28.06 16.03
N GLU A 37 -14.61 -27.23 17.03
CA GLU A 37 -14.46 -25.79 16.90
C GLU A 37 -13.15 -25.36 16.21
N ASN A 38 -12.28 -26.29 15.81
CA ASN A 38 -10.98 -26.01 15.20
C ASN A 38 -10.07 -25.12 16.06
N ARG A 39 -10.14 -25.29 17.39
CA ARG A 39 -9.32 -24.49 18.32
C ARG A 39 -7.84 -24.85 18.20
N SER A 40 -6.96 -23.87 18.42
CA SER A 40 -5.51 -24.11 18.45
C SER A 40 -5.11 -24.96 19.66
N PHE A 41 -4.77 -26.24 19.43
CA PHE A 41 -4.49 -27.23 20.49
C PHE A 41 -3.06 -27.76 20.52
N SER A 42 -2.27 -27.45 19.50
CA SER A 42 -0.87 -27.86 19.37
C SER A 42 -0.05 -26.73 18.78
N ARG A 43 1.22 -26.63 19.18
CA ARG A 43 2.15 -25.71 18.50
C ARG A 43 2.44 -26.16 17.07
N LEU A 44 2.45 -27.48 16.84
CA LEU A 44 2.93 -28.08 15.60
C LEU A 44 1.82 -28.39 14.61
N VAL A 45 0.59 -28.64 15.08
CA VAL A 45 -0.50 -29.16 14.26
C VAL A 45 -1.51 -28.08 13.90
N ASP A 46 -1.86 -28.01 12.61
CA ASP A 46 -2.96 -27.22 12.08
C ASP A 46 -3.88 -28.11 11.23
N LEU A 47 -5.11 -28.36 11.71
CA LEU A 47 -6.07 -29.22 11.00
C LEU A 47 -6.62 -28.58 9.72
N SER A 48 -6.62 -27.25 9.62
CA SER A 48 -7.06 -26.55 8.42
C SER A 48 -6.03 -26.73 7.32
N PHE A 49 -4.75 -26.51 7.65
CA PHE A 49 -3.63 -26.78 6.75
C PHE A 49 -3.54 -28.26 6.39
N TYR A 50 -3.74 -29.16 7.37
CA TYR A 50 -3.77 -30.60 7.11
C TYR A 50 -4.83 -30.99 6.08
N ARG A 51 -6.03 -30.40 6.17
CA ARG A 51 -7.09 -30.59 5.16
C ARG A 51 -6.67 -30.03 3.80
N ALA A 52 -6.14 -28.81 3.75
CA ALA A 52 -5.78 -28.12 2.51
C ALA A 52 -4.64 -28.84 1.75
N SER A 53 -3.64 -29.34 2.49
CA SER A 53 -2.47 -30.00 1.92
C SER A 53 -2.70 -31.45 1.49
N ASN A 54 -3.86 -32.04 1.84
CA ASN A 54 -4.16 -33.45 1.59
C ASN A 54 -5.54 -33.58 0.91
N PRO A 55 -5.60 -33.44 -0.42
CA PRO A 55 -6.87 -33.36 -1.15
C PRO A 55 -7.79 -34.59 -0.99
N ASP A 56 -7.22 -35.78 -0.73
CA ASP A 56 -7.95 -37.02 -0.55
C ASP A 56 -8.78 -37.08 0.75
N ILE A 57 -8.43 -36.26 1.74
CA ILE A 57 -9.15 -36.15 3.02
C ILE A 57 -9.86 -34.79 3.17
N ALA A 58 -9.98 -34.01 2.09
CA ALA A 58 -10.54 -32.66 2.12
C ALA A 58 -11.99 -32.61 2.66
N SER A 59 -12.75 -33.70 2.51
CA SER A 59 -14.13 -33.81 3.00
C SER A 59 -14.27 -34.22 4.47
N PHE A 60 -13.17 -34.53 5.16
CA PHE A 60 -13.22 -34.96 6.55
C PHE A 60 -13.58 -33.80 7.49
N SER A 61 -14.43 -34.10 8.47
CA SER A 61 -14.68 -33.24 9.63
C SER A 61 -13.41 -33.08 10.47
N ASN A 62 -13.36 -32.05 11.34
CA ASN A 62 -12.20 -31.86 12.22
C ASN A 62 -11.93 -33.07 13.12
N ALA A 63 -12.98 -33.76 13.57
CA ALA A 63 -12.85 -35.00 14.35
C ALA A 63 -12.20 -36.13 13.55
N GLU A 64 -12.64 -36.32 12.30
CA GLU A 64 -12.05 -37.30 11.39
C GLU A 64 -10.60 -36.95 11.04
N LEU A 65 -10.28 -35.67 10.80
CA LEU A 65 -8.91 -35.21 10.55
C LEU A 65 -7.99 -35.46 11.75
N SER A 66 -8.41 -35.08 12.96
CA SER A 66 -7.63 -35.31 14.17
C SER A 66 -7.39 -36.81 14.40
N SER A 67 -8.41 -37.64 14.18
CA SER A 67 -8.30 -39.10 14.29
C SER A 67 -7.36 -39.66 13.23
N HIS A 68 -7.53 -39.26 11.97
CA HIS A 68 -6.68 -39.73 10.86
C HIS A 68 -5.22 -39.32 11.06
N LEU A 69 -4.96 -38.07 11.44
CA LEU A 69 -3.61 -37.57 11.69
C LEU A 69 -2.92 -38.36 12.82
N SER A 70 -3.63 -38.57 13.94
CA SER A 70 -3.10 -39.30 15.11
C SER A 70 -2.83 -40.78 14.82
N ASN A 71 -3.68 -41.42 14.02
CA ASN A 71 -3.61 -42.86 13.78
C ASN A 71 -2.73 -43.25 12.58
N SER A 72 -2.56 -42.37 11.58
CA SER A 72 -1.89 -42.72 10.32
C SER A 72 -1.16 -41.54 9.69
N GLY A 73 -1.74 -40.34 9.71
CA GLY A 73 -1.18 -39.19 8.98
C GLY A 73 0.24 -38.79 9.40
N VAL A 74 0.55 -38.83 10.71
CA VAL A 74 1.92 -38.57 11.20
C VAL A 74 2.88 -39.65 10.69
N GLN A 75 2.51 -40.93 10.81
CA GLN A 75 3.34 -42.05 10.36
C GLN A 75 3.63 -41.97 8.85
N GLU A 76 2.60 -41.64 8.07
CA GLU A 76 2.68 -41.46 6.61
C GLU A 76 3.56 -40.27 6.20
N GLY A 77 3.85 -39.35 7.14
CA GLY A 77 4.62 -38.13 6.85
C GLY A 77 3.81 -37.10 6.05
N ARG A 78 2.48 -37.10 6.19
CA ARG A 78 1.62 -36.11 5.54
C ARG A 78 1.90 -34.71 6.10
N ARG A 79 1.76 -33.69 5.25
CA ARG A 79 1.90 -32.28 5.65
C ARG A 79 0.71 -31.85 6.51
N PHE A 80 0.93 -31.56 7.79
CA PHE A 80 -0.09 -31.15 8.78
C PHE A 80 0.23 -29.81 9.44
N SER A 81 1.31 -29.16 9.02
CA SER A 81 1.79 -27.90 9.56
C SER A 81 2.37 -27.06 8.45
N GLN A 82 2.05 -25.77 8.49
CA GLN A 82 2.67 -24.78 7.63
C GLN A 82 4.12 -24.45 8.03
N PHE A 83 4.53 -24.83 9.24
CA PHE A 83 5.83 -24.49 9.79
C PHE A 83 6.73 -25.71 10.00
N VAL A 84 6.20 -26.92 9.85
CA VAL A 84 6.91 -28.17 10.20
C VAL A 84 6.73 -29.21 9.12
N ASP A 85 7.84 -29.77 8.67
CA ASP A 85 7.91 -30.94 7.80
C ASP A 85 8.74 -32.03 8.45
N LEU A 86 8.13 -33.16 8.80
CA LEU A 86 8.83 -34.27 9.45
C LEU A 86 9.82 -35.00 8.54
N ASN A 87 9.56 -35.03 7.23
CA ASN A 87 10.47 -35.62 6.26
C ASN A 87 11.70 -34.73 6.12
N PHE A 88 11.50 -33.42 5.94
CA PHE A 88 12.61 -32.45 5.93
C PHE A 88 13.36 -32.46 7.26
N TYR A 89 12.65 -32.52 8.39
CA TYR A 89 13.29 -32.56 9.71
C TYR A 89 14.25 -33.74 9.86
N GLY A 90 13.89 -34.91 9.35
CA GLY A 90 14.79 -36.07 9.29
C GLY A 90 15.97 -35.90 8.32
N LEU A 91 15.76 -35.20 7.19
CA LEU A 91 16.82 -34.92 6.20
C LEU A 91 17.84 -33.90 6.70
N ALA A 92 17.36 -32.81 7.31
CA ALA A 92 18.18 -31.72 7.81
C ALA A 92 18.96 -32.07 9.09
N ASN A 93 18.52 -33.09 9.83
CA ASN A 93 19.14 -33.54 11.07
C ASN A 93 19.59 -35.01 10.94
N PRO A 94 20.85 -35.26 10.54
CA PRO A 94 21.31 -36.62 10.23
C PRO A 94 21.18 -37.62 11.39
N ASP A 95 21.19 -37.15 12.64
CA ASP A 95 20.96 -37.98 13.83
C ASP A 95 19.53 -38.53 13.93
N LEU A 96 18.58 -37.91 13.23
CA LEU A 96 17.17 -38.32 13.20
C LEU A 96 16.80 -39.13 11.95
N ALA A 97 17.74 -39.33 11.03
CA ALA A 97 17.49 -39.98 9.74
C ALA A 97 16.95 -41.42 9.89
N SER A 98 17.36 -42.14 10.93
CA SER A 98 16.91 -43.51 11.23
C SER A 98 15.56 -43.60 11.98
N LEU A 99 15.06 -42.47 12.51
CA LEU A 99 13.77 -42.42 13.21
C LEU A 99 12.62 -42.42 12.21
N ASN A 100 11.50 -43.04 12.59
CA ASN A 100 10.26 -42.91 11.82
C ASN A 100 9.55 -41.57 12.13
N ASN A 101 8.51 -41.23 11.36
CA ASN A 101 7.85 -39.94 11.50
C ASN A 101 7.13 -39.74 12.85
N GLU A 102 6.60 -40.80 13.48
CA GLU A 102 6.02 -40.71 14.84
C GLU A 102 7.11 -40.31 15.86
N GLN A 103 8.27 -40.95 15.80
CA GLN A 103 9.41 -40.64 16.67
C GLN A 103 9.97 -39.24 16.41
N ARG A 104 9.99 -38.79 15.14
CA ARG A 104 10.40 -37.43 14.78
C ARG A 104 9.41 -36.39 15.33
N PHE A 105 8.11 -36.66 15.27
CA PHE A 105 7.08 -35.82 15.87
C PHE A 105 7.29 -35.69 17.39
N ASP A 106 7.49 -36.81 18.09
CA ASP A 106 7.78 -36.80 19.53
C ASP A 106 9.06 -36.02 19.85
N HIS A 107 10.09 -36.17 19.02
CA HIS A 107 11.37 -35.48 19.19
C HIS A 107 11.25 -33.96 19.01
N ILE A 108 10.61 -33.48 17.95
CA ILE A 108 10.43 -32.02 17.75
C ILE A 108 9.58 -31.39 18.86
N ASN A 109 8.53 -32.09 19.31
CA ASN A 109 7.65 -31.64 20.37
C ASN A 109 8.36 -31.55 21.74
N SER A 110 9.27 -32.49 22.02
CA SER A 110 9.93 -32.57 23.33
C SER A 110 11.26 -31.80 23.39
N PHE A 111 12.01 -31.80 22.28
CA PHE A 111 13.40 -31.34 22.25
C PHE A 111 13.67 -30.39 21.08
N GLY A 112 13.29 -30.78 19.86
CA GLY A 112 13.74 -30.10 18.63
C GLY A 112 13.47 -28.60 18.58
N LEU A 113 12.28 -28.16 19.00
CA LEU A 113 11.97 -26.73 19.13
C LEU A 113 12.90 -26.03 20.13
N ASN A 114 13.06 -26.59 21.33
CA ASN A 114 13.92 -26.02 22.37
C ASN A 114 15.41 -26.01 21.96
N GLU A 115 15.86 -27.03 21.23
CA GLU A 115 17.22 -27.15 20.68
C GLU A 115 17.49 -26.18 19.52
N GLY A 116 16.45 -25.64 18.88
CA GLY A 116 16.58 -24.78 17.70
C GLY A 116 16.97 -25.55 16.45
N ARG A 117 16.54 -26.82 16.34
CA ARG A 117 16.75 -27.64 15.14
C ARG A 117 15.99 -27.06 13.94
N ILE A 118 16.48 -27.33 12.73
CA ILE A 118 15.82 -26.93 11.49
C ILE A 118 14.81 -28.01 11.10
N PHE A 119 13.54 -27.65 10.94
CA PHE A 119 12.43 -28.58 10.70
C PHE A 119 11.49 -28.16 9.57
N SER A 120 11.84 -27.10 8.84
CA SER A 120 11.12 -26.66 7.65
C SER A 120 12.13 -26.20 6.61
N GLN A 121 11.79 -26.44 5.36
CA GLN A 121 12.54 -25.93 4.22
C GLN A 121 12.36 -24.42 4.05
N PHE A 122 11.15 -23.93 4.34
CA PHE A 122 10.79 -22.53 4.11
C PHE A 122 10.92 -21.65 5.36
N VAL A 123 11.00 -22.24 6.56
CA VAL A 123 11.06 -21.50 7.81
C VAL A 123 12.34 -21.82 8.56
N ASP A 124 13.12 -20.78 8.88
CA ASP A 124 14.33 -20.90 9.70
C ASP A 124 14.26 -19.94 10.90
N LEU A 125 14.10 -20.50 12.11
CA LEU A 125 14.00 -19.70 13.33
C LEU A 125 15.30 -19.00 13.72
N ASN A 126 16.46 -19.54 13.31
CA ASN A 126 17.75 -18.89 13.55
C ASN A 126 17.89 -17.68 12.63
N PHE A 127 17.50 -17.81 11.36
CA PHE A 127 17.40 -16.66 10.45
C PHE A 127 16.39 -15.63 10.95
N TYR A 128 15.19 -16.06 11.34
CA TYR A 128 14.14 -15.17 11.84
C TYR A 128 14.62 -14.36 13.06
N ARG A 129 15.32 -15.00 14.00
CA ARG A 129 15.98 -14.33 15.14
C ARG A 129 17.05 -13.33 14.69
N PHE A 130 17.85 -13.72 13.71
CA PHE A 130 18.98 -12.93 13.23
C PHE A 130 18.54 -11.66 12.49
N ALA A 131 17.53 -11.76 11.62
CA ALA A 131 16.99 -10.64 10.85
C ALA A 131 16.16 -9.66 11.69
N ASN A 132 15.64 -10.10 12.85
CA ASN A 132 14.73 -9.32 13.70
C ASN A 132 15.33 -9.10 15.09
N SER A 133 16.18 -8.08 15.23
CA SER A 133 17.00 -7.88 16.43
C SER A 133 16.20 -7.61 17.71
N ASP A 134 14.98 -7.10 17.62
CA ASP A 134 14.10 -6.81 18.76
C ASP A 134 13.65 -8.07 19.50
N ILE A 135 13.60 -9.22 18.81
CA ILE A 135 13.21 -10.51 19.40
C ILE A 135 14.40 -11.41 19.72
N ALA A 136 15.64 -10.93 19.58
CA ALA A 136 16.86 -11.73 19.73
C ALA A 136 16.97 -12.43 21.12
N ALA A 137 16.39 -11.83 22.16
CA ALA A 137 16.41 -12.34 23.53
C ALA A 137 15.38 -13.46 23.83
N LEU A 138 14.41 -13.71 22.94
CA LEU A 138 13.41 -14.75 23.12
C LEU A 138 14.05 -16.15 23.02
N ASN A 139 13.57 -17.13 23.78
CA ASN A 139 14.01 -18.52 23.59
C ASN A 139 13.40 -19.13 22.30
N ASN A 140 13.89 -20.29 21.85
CA ASN A 140 13.46 -20.88 20.57
C ASN A 140 11.94 -21.12 20.48
N THR A 141 11.31 -21.58 21.56
CA THR A 141 9.86 -21.79 21.61
C THR A 141 9.10 -20.46 21.53
N GLN A 142 9.58 -19.42 22.22
CA GLN A 142 9.01 -18.07 22.12
C GLN A 142 9.17 -17.47 20.72
N ILE A 143 10.29 -17.72 20.05
CA ILE A 143 10.51 -17.27 18.66
C ILE A 143 9.54 -17.95 17.70
N PHE A 144 9.36 -19.27 17.84
CA PHE A 144 8.37 -20.01 17.06
C PHE A 144 6.95 -19.47 17.27
N ASP A 145 6.56 -19.27 18.54
CA ASP A 145 5.25 -18.70 18.87
C ASP A 145 5.10 -17.26 18.35
N HIS A 146 6.17 -16.45 18.39
CA HIS A 146 6.17 -15.09 17.86
C HIS A 146 6.00 -15.08 16.33
N LEU A 147 6.71 -15.93 15.59
CA LEU A 147 6.58 -16.03 14.13
C LEU A 147 5.14 -16.33 13.71
N ARG A 148 4.53 -17.35 14.32
CA ARG A 148 3.16 -17.80 14.01
C ARG A 148 2.11 -16.75 14.38
N ASN A 149 2.28 -16.10 15.55
CA ASN A 149 1.25 -15.22 16.08
C ASN A 149 1.39 -13.77 15.58
N ASN A 150 2.58 -13.32 15.24
CA ASN A 150 2.85 -11.93 14.88
C ASN A 150 3.73 -11.81 13.64
N GLY A 151 4.84 -12.54 13.59
CA GLY A 151 5.90 -12.37 12.59
C GLY A 151 5.42 -12.38 11.14
N LEU A 152 4.59 -13.35 10.76
CA LEU A 152 4.02 -13.39 9.42
C LEU A 152 3.08 -12.21 9.17
N ARG A 153 2.21 -11.85 10.12
CA ARG A 153 1.29 -10.70 9.98
C ARG A 153 2.02 -9.37 9.84
N GLU A 154 3.15 -9.24 10.52
CA GLU A 154 4.03 -8.08 10.46
C GLU A 154 4.94 -8.06 9.22
N GLY A 155 4.94 -9.12 8.39
CA GLY A 155 5.80 -9.22 7.20
C GLY A 155 7.29 -9.39 7.53
N ARG A 156 7.61 -9.88 8.72
CA ARG A 156 9.01 -10.05 9.14
C ARG A 156 9.71 -11.15 8.37
N GLN A 157 10.98 -10.93 8.03
CA GLN A 157 11.80 -11.90 7.31
C GLN A 157 12.10 -13.12 8.18
N PHE A 158 11.64 -14.30 7.78
CA PHE A 158 11.73 -15.55 8.54
C PHE A 158 12.49 -16.67 7.85
N SER A 159 12.99 -16.41 6.65
CA SER A 159 13.66 -17.39 5.80
C SER A 159 14.76 -16.75 4.98
N GLN A 160 15.84 -17.50 4.79
CA GLN A 160 16.90 -17.15 3.85
C GLN A 160 16.55 -17.53 2.39
N PHE A 161 15.43 -18.22 2.17
CA PHE A 161 15.00 -18.67 0.84
C PHE A 161 13.56 -18.28 0.50
N VAL A 162 12.86 -17.54 1.37
CA VAL A 162 11.49 -17.11 1.12
C VAL A 162 11.37 -15.63 1.41
N ASN A 163 10.94 -14.89 0.39
CA ASN A 163 10.55 -13.50 0.52
C ASN A 163 9.09 -13.37 0.08
N LEU A 164 8.17 -13.21 1.05
CA LEU A 164 6.73 -13.19 0.75
C LEU A 164 6.30 -11.92 0.01
N ASP A 165 6.98 -10.79 0.24
CA ASP A 165 6.71 -9.55 -0.48
C ASP A 165 7.06 -9.72 -1.96
N LEU A 166 8.24 -10.28 -2.25
CA LEU A 166 8.64 -10.64 -3.61
C LEU A 166 7.71 -11.68 -4.21
N TYR A 167 7.36 -12.72 -3.45
CA TYR A 167 6.47 -13.77 -3.92
C TYR A 167 5.10 -13.20 -4.32
N LYS A 168 4.52 -12.33 -3.49
CA LYS A 168 3.28 -11.61 -3.79
C LYS A 168 3.44 -10.70 -5.01
N PHE A 169 4.55 -9.99 -5.08
CA PHE A 169 4.83 -9.02 -6.14
C PHE A 169 4.96 -9.68 -7.52
N LEU A 170 5.71 -10.77 -7.63
CA LEU A 170 5.92 -11.49 -8.89
C LEU A 170 4.68 -12.29 -9.34
N ASN A 171 3.63 -12.35 -8.50
CA ASN A 171 2.46 -13.18 -8.70
C ASN A 171 1.18 -12.37 -8.43
N SER A 172 0.76 -11.59 -9.43
CA SER A 172 -0.32 -10.60 -9.31
C SER A 172 -1.66 -11.18 -8.83
N ASP A 173 -1.93 -12.46 -9.09
CA ASP A 173 -3.11 -13.17 -8.63
C ASP A 173 -3.13 -13.39 -7.10
N LEU A 174 -2.00 -13.26 -6.42
CA LEU A 174 -1.86 -13.43 -4.97
C LEU A 174 -1.98 -12.11 -4.18
N THR A 175 -2.24 -10.98 -4.84
CA THR A 175 -2.28 -9.64 -4.24
C THR A 175 -3.28 -9.49 -3.09
N THR A 176 -4.36 -10.28 -3.10
CA THR A 176 -5.37 -10.27 -2.03
C THR A 176 -5.01 -11.14 -0.81
N LEU A 177 -3.99 -11.99 -0.94
CA LEU A 177 -3.57 -12.88 0.14
C LEU A 177 -2.78 -12.12 1.20
N ASN A 178 -3.00 -12.50 2.46
CA ASN A 178 -2.15 -12.12 3.57
C ASN A 178 -0.92 -13.05 3.64
N ASN A 179 0.08 -12.68 4.44
CA ASN A 179 1.35 -13.42 4.52
C ASN A 179 1.21 -14.86 5.00
N GLN A 180 0.22 -15.16 5.85
CA GLN A 180 -0.07 -16.54 6.23
C GLN A 180 -0.55 -17.35 5.02
N ALA A 181 -1.53 -16.82 4.28
CA ALA A 181 -2.05 -17.47 3.09
C ALA A 181 -1.01 -17.56 1.96
N LEU A 182 -0.11 -16.58 1.83
CA LEU A 182 1.00 -16.62 0.87
C LEU A 182 1.98 -17.76 1.15
N LEU A 183 2.41 -17.91 2.40
CA LEU A 183 3.28 -19.03 2.76
C LEU A 183 2.55 -20.36 2.58
N GLU A 184 1.26 -20.47 2.92
CA GLU A 184 0.46 -21.69 2.70
C GLU A 184 0.36 -22.02 1.22
N HIS A 185 0.06 -21.02 0.36
CA HIS A 185 0.04 -21.19 -1.08
C HIS A 185 1.41 -21.66 -1.61
N LEU A 186 2.51 -21.07 -1.14
CA LEU A 186 3.86 -21.50 -1.50
C LEU A 186 4.13 -22.97 -1.14
N GLU A 187 3.76 -23.37 0.09
CA GLU A 187 3.98 -24.74 0.58
C GLU A 187 3.16 -25.79 -0.17
N ILE A 188 1.93 -25.46 -0.57
CA ILE A 188 1.00 -26.44 -1.17
C ILE A 188 1.14 -26.50 -2.69
N THR A 189 1.16 -25.36 -3.38
CA THR A 189 1.09 -25.31 -4.85
C THR A 189 2.18 -24.47 -5.51
N GLY A 190 2.66 -23.40 -4.87
CA GLY A 190 3.55 -22.40 -5.48
C GLY A 190 4.79 -22.95 -6.17
N LEU A 191 5.47 -23.91 -5.54
CA LEU A 191 6.62 -24.59 -6.15
C LEU A 191 6.24 -25.37 -7.42
N SER A 192 5.11 -26.08 -7.39
CA SER A 192 4.65 -26.89 -8.52
C SER A 192 4.12 -26.05 -9.67
N GLU A 193 3.67 -24.83 -9.38
CA GLU A 193 3.25 -23.83 -10.36
C GLU A 193 4.44 -23.08 -11.00
N ASN A 194 5.68 -23.38 -10.57
CA ASN A 194 6.90 -22.76 -11.06
C ASN A 194 7.03 -21.26 -10.73
N ARG A 195 6.43 -20.82 -9.63
CA ARG A 195 6.49 -19.43 -9.20
C ARG A 195 7.83 -19.11 -8.54
N GLN A 196 8.38 -17.93 -8.82
CA GLN A 196 9.54 -17.40 -8.12
C GLN A 196 9.11 -16.77 -6.78
N PHE A 197 9.80 -17.13 -5.69
CA PHE A 197 9.48 -16.72 -4.31
C PHE A 197 10.69 -16.20 -3.53
N SER A 198 11.85 -16.08 -4.18
CA SER A 198 13.10 -15.64 -3.57
C SER A 198 13.96 -14.84 -4.54
N TYR A 199 14.80 -13.97 -3.98
CA TYR A 199 15.86 -13.33 -4.71
C TYR A 199 17.04 -14.26 -4.99
N THR A 200 17.25 -15.29 -4.17
CA THR A 200 18.49 -16.08 -4.19
C THR A 200 18.34 -17.43 -4.88
N ILE A 201 17.10 -17.88 -5.08
CA ILE A 201 16.78 -19.11 -5.80
C ILE A 201 15.52 -18.92 -6.66
N ASP A 202 15.65 -19.20 -7.95
CA ASP A 202 14.54 -19.50 -8.86
C ASP A 202 14.79 -20.88 -9.45
N PRO A 203 13.99 -21.91 -9.13
CA PRO A 203 14.20 -23.26 -9.65
C PRO A 203 14.29 -23.34 -11.18
N ASN A 204 13.55 -22.52 -11.93
CA ASN A 204 13.60 -22.53 -13.40
C ASN A 204 14.92 -21.97 -13.93
N PHE A 205 15.33 -20.81 -13.41
CA PHE A 205 16.65 -20.26 -13.67
C PHE A 205 17.74 -21.25 -13.28
N TYR A 206 17.66 -21.83 -12.08
CA TYR A 206 18.66 -22.77 -11.58
C TYR A 206 18.82 -23.98 -12.50
N ARG A 207 17.71 -24.54 -13.00
CA ARG A 207 17.72 -25.64 -13.97
C ARG A 207 18.38 -25.25 -15.30
N SER A 208 18.01 -24.10 -15.84
CA SER A 208 18.47 -23.65 -17.18
C SER A 208 19.90 -23.14 -17.18
N PHE A 209 20.33 -22.48 -16.11
CA PHE A 209 21.67 -21.93 -15.96
C PHE A 209 22.73 -23.00 -15.62
N ASN A 210 22.31 -24.15 -15.06
CA ASN A 210 23.20 -25.25 -14.70
C ASN A 210 22.89 -26.47 -15.62
N PRO A 211 23.62 -26.63 -16.74
CA PRO A 211 23.26 -27.60 -17.79
C PRO A 211 23.23 -29.06 -17.35
N ASP A 212 23.98 -29.42 -16.30
CA ASP A 212 23.95 -30.74 -15.71
C ASP A 212 22.61 -31.07 -15.04
N LEU A 213 21.91 -30.06 -14.50
CA LEU A 213 20.60 -30.23 -13.86
C LEU A 213 19.45 -30.36 -14.85
N SER A 214 19.60 -29.76 -16.04
CA SER A 214 18.60 -29.85 -17.12
C SER A 214 18.31 -31.30 -17.53
N ASN A 215 19.29 -32.20 -17.40
CA ASN A 215 19.16 -33.61 -17.78
C ASN A 215 18.63 -34.52 -16.66
N LEU A 216 18.47 -34.01 -15.42
CA LEU A 216 18.08 -34.82 -14.27
C LEU A 216 16.56 -34.95 -14.10
N GLY A 217 15.77 -34.13 -14.81
CA GLY A 217 14.31 -34.17 -14.72
C GLY A 217 13.74 -33.86 -13.33
N LEU A 218 14.52 -33.16 -12.48
CA LEU A 218 14.10 -32.81 -11.12
C LEU A 218 12.89 -31.87 -11.14
N SER A 219 11.92 -32.13 -10.26
CA SER A 219 10.87 -31.17 -9.94
C SER A 219 11.46 -29.92 -9.29
N ASN A 220 10.69 -28.83 -9.21
CA ASN A 220 11.16 -27.61 -8.56
C ASN A 220 11.46 -27.81 -7.08
N GLN A 221 10.69 -28.67 -6.41
CA GLN A 221 11.00 -29.18 -5.07
C GLN A 221 12.39 -29.83 -5.03
N GLY A 222 12.66 -30.77 -5.93
CA GLY A 222 13.96 -31.44 -5.99
C GLY A 222 15.12 -30.51 -6.36
N LEU A 223 14.86 -29.45 -7.14
CA LEU A 223 15.86 -28.42 -7.47
C LEU A 223 16.19 -27.53 -6.27
N LEU A 224 15.19 -27.14 -5.48
CA LEU A 224 15.38 -26.41 -4.24
C LEU A 224 16.18 -27.25 -3.25
N GLU A 225 15.80 -28.52 -3.04
CA GLU A 225 16.55 -29.47 -2.21
C GLU A 225 18.00 -29.65 -2.70
N HIS A 226 18.21 -29.78 -4.02
CA HIS A 226 19.54 -29.87 -4.60
C HIS A 226 20.37 -28.59 -4.35
N PHE A 227 19.76 -27.42 -4.51
CA PHE A 227 20.42 -26.14 -4.26
C PHE A 227 20.85 -26.02 -2.80
N GLU A 228 19.95 -26.29 -1.85
CA GLU A 228 20.20 -26.23 -0.41
C GLU A 228 21.29 -27.23 0.04
N ALA A 229 21.23 -28.47 -0.47
CA ALA A 229 22.13 -29.54 -0.03
C ALA A 229 23.53 -29.44 -0.65
N LEU A 230 23.60 -29.07 -1.95
CA LEU A 230 24.81 -29.16 -2.78
C LEU A 230 25.14 -27.82 -3.47
N GLY A 231 24.16 -27.20 -4.14
CA GLY A 231 24.38 -26.00 -4.94
C GLY A 231 25.06 -24.86 -4.19
N LEU A 232 24.66 -24.62 -2.94
CA LEU A 232 25.28 -23.63 -2.06
C LEU A 232 26.74 -23.94 -1.74
N LYS A 233 27.07 -25.21 -1.49
CA LYS A 233 28.45 -25.63 -1.19
C LYS A 233 29.34 -25.53 -2.43
N GLU A 234 28.76 -25.76 -3.60
CA GLU A 234 29.41 -25.68 -4.90
C GLU A 234 29.55 -24.23 -5.40
N GLY A 235 28.89 -23.25 -4.76
CA GLY A 235 28.87 -21.86 -5.19
C GLY A 235 28.08 -21.64 -6.48
N ARG A 236 27.12 -22.52 -6.78
CA ARG A 236 26.25 -22.38 -7.96
C ARG A 236 25.36 -21.16 -7.84
N VAL A 237 25.00 -20.64 -9.01
CA VAL A 237 24.06 -19.53 -9.13
C VAL A 237 22.64 -20.08 -9.13
N GLY A 238 21.84 -19.66 -8.13
CA GLY A 238 20.45 -20.09 -7.96
C GLY A 238 19.40 -19.23 -8.66
N SER A 239 19.68 -17.95 -8.94
CA SER A 239 18.72 -17.03 -9.57
C SER A 239 19.45 -16.03 -10.48
N ALA A 240 18.71 -15.36 -11.37
CA ALA A 240 19.25 -14.24 -12.15
C ALA A 240 19.64 -13.02 -11.28
N ILE A 241 19.02 -12.91 -10.10
CA ILE A 241 19.10 -11.71 -9.25
C ILE A 241 20.34 -11.74 -8.34
N PHE A 242 20.74 -12.90 -7.83
CA PHE A 242 21.77 -12.98 -6.78
C PHE A 242 22.88 -14.00 -7.08
N ASN A 243 24.13 -13.52 -7.01
CA ASN A 243 25.34 -14.35 -7.12
C ASN A 243 26.12 -14.31 -5.80
N ALA A 244 26.08 -15.39 -5.04
CA ALA A 244 26.74 -15.43 -3.74
C ALA A 244 28.28 -15.22 -3.79
N PRO A 245 29.04 -15.90 -4.69
CA PRO A 245 30.47 -15.61 -4.86
C PRO A 245 30.80 -14.15 -5.18
N LEU A 246 30.07 -13.54 -6.11
CA LEU A 246 30.34 -12.16 -6.52
C LEU A 246 29.89 -11.15 -5.45
N TYR A 247 28.80 -11.42 -4.73
CA TYR A 247 28.37 -10.59 -3.61
C TYR A 247 29.47 -10.46 -2.54
N LEU A 248 30.13 -11.57 -2.20
CA LEU A 248 31.27 -11.56 -1.28
C LEU A 248 32.47 -10.83 -1.89
N ALA A 249 32.77 -11.03 -3.18
CA ALA A 249 33.86 -10.33 -3.86
C ALA A 249 33.67 -8.79 -3.86
N ASN A 250 32.41 -8.34 -3.94
CA ASN A 250 32.05 -6.92 -3.89
C ASN A 250 31.82 -6.39 -2.46
N SER A 251 31.90 -7.25 -1.44
CA SER A 251 31.68 -6.90 -0.03
C SER A 251 32.92 -7.26 0.82
N PRO A 252 34.07 -6.58 0.60
CA PRO A 252 35.33 -6.93 1.26
C PRO A 252 35.27 -6.78 2.79
N ASP A 253 34.40 -5.91 3.30
CA ASP A 253 34.13 -5.73 4.72
C ASP A 253 33.47 -6.98 5.35
N LEU A 254 32.56 -7.65 4.63
CA LEU A 254 31.96 -8.91 5.08
C LEU A 254 33.00 -10.03 5.14
N VAL A 255 33.87 -10.10 4.12
CA VAL A 255 34.98 -11.06 4.07
C VAL A 255 35.93 -10.85 5.26
N GLN A 256 36.23 -9.60 5.61
CA GLN A 256 37.07 -9.25 6.76
C GLN A 256 36.49 -9.71 8.10
N ILE A 257 35.17 -9.73 8.26
CA ILE A 257 34.50 -10.24 9.47
C ILE A 257 34.17 -11.74 9.40
N GLY A 258 34.68 -12.45 8.38
CA GLY A 258 34.65 -13.90 8.30
C GLY A 258 33.55 -14.51 7.42
N PHE A 259 32.83 -13.73 6.64
CA PHE A 259 31.85 -14.24 5.66
C PHE A 259 32.61 -14.75 4.43
N ASN A 260 32.69 -16.07 4.29
CA ASN A 260 33.50 -16.72 3.26
C ASN A 260 32.78 -17.85 2.51
N THR A 261 31.49 -18.06 2.79
CA THR A 261 30.69 -19.13 2.17
C THR A 261 29.46 -18.56 1.48
N PRO A 262 28.97 -19.21 0.39
CA PRO A 262 27.74 -18.79 -0.27
C PRO A 262 26.51 -18.75 0.64
N SER A 263 26.40 -19.68 1.59
CA SER A 263 25.31 -19.68 2.59
C SER A 263 25.35 -18.43 3.46
N GLN A 264 26.53 -18.03 3.96
CA GLN A 264 26.68 -16.79 4.73
C GLN A 264 26.34 -15.55 3.89
N ALA A 265 26.69 -15.56 2.61
CA ALA A 265 26.35 -14.48 1.68
C ALA A 265 24.83 -14.33 1.51
N ILE A 266 24.10 -15.44 1.32
CA ILE A 266 22.62 -15.44 1.21
C ILE A 266 21.98 -14.96 2.51
N VAL A 267 22.38 -15.52 3.67
CA VAL A 267 21.85 -15.10 4.98
C VAL A 267 22.03 -13.60 5.18
N HIS A 268 23.24 -13.09 4.92
CA HIS A 268 23.48 -11.66 5.02
C HIS A 268 22.63 -10.88 4.03
N PHE A 269 22.58 -11.33 2.78
CA PHE A 269 21.89 -10.61 1.72
C PHE A 269 20.40 -10.44 2.03
N GLU A 270 19.74 -11.55 2.37
CA GLU A 270 18.32 -11.57 2.70
C GLU A 270 18.03 -10.76 3.97
N ALA A 271 18.85 -10.86 5.02
CA ALA A 271 18.62 -10.14 6.28
C ALA A 271 18.92 -8.63 6.19
N PHE A 272 20.06 -8.27 5.58
CA PHE A 272 20.60 -6.90 5.65
C PHE A 272 21.10 -6.38 4.33
N GLY A 273 21.57 -7.27 3.46
CA GLY A 273 22.20 -6.88 2.22
C GLY A 273 21.30 -5.99 1.41
N TYR A 274 19.98 -6.27 1.35
CA TYR A 274 18.94 -5.41 0.73
C TYR A 274 18.79 -4.00 1.36
N GLN A 275 19.00 -3.84 2.66
CA GLN A 275 18.91 -2.55 3.33
C GLN A 275 20.21 -1.73 3.21
N GLU A 276 21.35 -2.40 3.04
CA GLU A 276 22.68 -1.78 3.00
C GLU A 276 23.12 -1.29 1.60
N ASN A 277 22.24 -1.35 0.60
CA ASN A 277 22.55 -0.97 -0.79
C ASN A 277 23.78 -1.68 -1.41
N ARG A 278 24.14 -2.87 -0.90
CA ARG A 278 25.31 -3.65 -1.37
C ARG A 278 25.17 -4.13 -2.81
N ILE A 279 26.22 -3.96 -3.60
CA ILE A 279 26.25 -4.38 -5.00
C ILE A 279 25.97 -5.88 -5.12
N ILE A 280 24.79 -6.22 -5.62
CA ILE A 280 24.46 -7.55 -6.12
C ILE A 280 24.78 -7.52 -7.60
N SER A 281 25.82 -8.22 -8.01
CA SER A 281 25.98 -8.50 -9.43
C SER A 281 24.87 -9.49 -9.80
N ASN A 282 24.01 -9.12 -10.74
CA ASN A 282 23.11 -10.10 -11.36
C ASN A 282 23.93 -11.29 -11.79
N ALA A 283 23.51 -12.45 -11.33
CA ALA A 283 24.27 -13.65 -11.51
C ALA A 283 24.10 -14.11 -12.95
N GLY A 284 25.12 -13.86 -13.77
CA GLY A 284 25.26 -14.53 -15.06
C GLY A 284 25.12 -13.68 -16.31
N TYR A 285 24.87 -12.38 -16.21
CA TYR A 285 24.84 -11.53 -17.42
C TYR A 285 26.15 -10.76 -17.59
N ASN A 286 27.21 -11.46 -18.00
CA ASN A 286 27.80 -10.98 -19.24
C ASN A 286 26.72 -11.25 -20.27
N ILE A 287 25.86 -10.26 -20.58
CA ILE A 287 24.93 -10.39 -21.71
C ILE A 287 25.83 -10.51 -22.94
N THR A 288 26.22 -11.74 -23.24
CA THR A 288 26.95 -12.13 -24.45
C THR A 288 25.97 -12.44 -25.56
N GLN A 289 24.67 -12.54 -25.22
CA GLN A 289 23.58 -12.52 -26.16
C GLN A 289 23.15 -11.07 -26.43
N ASP A 290 22.69 -10.86 -27.66
CA ASP A 290 22.04 -9.64 -28.11
C ASP A 290 20.78 -9.36 -27.24
N PRO A 291 20.57 -8.12 -26.75
CA PRO A 291 19.37 -7.72 -26.00
C PRO A 291 18.06 -7.79 -26.79
N GLY A 292 18.12 -7.97 -28.10
CA GLY A 292 16.96 -8.13 -28.96
C GLY A 292 16.21 -6.83 -29.22
N ASN A 293 15.41 -6.83 -30.29
CA ASN A 293 14.85 -5.61 -30.89
C ASN A 293 13.33 -5.42 -30.61
N THR A 294 12.70 -6.28 -29.79
CA THR A 294 11.27 -6.21 -29.44
C THR A 294 11.06 -6.43 -27.94
N LEU A 295 9.93 -5.98 -27.37
CA LEU A 295 9.62 -6.24 -25.95
C LEU A 295 9.57 -7.74 -25.64
N SER A 296 9.12 -8.56 -26.59
CA SER A 296 9.06 -10.03 -26.43
C SER A 296 10.42 -10.73 -26.49
N THR A 297 11.45 -10.06 -27.01
CA THR A 297 12.81 -10.60 -27.16
C THR A 297 13.82 -9.86 -26.29
N SER A 298 13.37 -8.99 -25.39
CA SER A 298 14.22 -8.13 -24.59
C SER A 298 15.12 -8.93 -23.65
N ALA A 299 16.33 -8.44 -23.40
CA ALA A 299 17.18 -8.98 -22.34
C ALA A 299 16.63 -8.64 -20.95
N GLU A 300 16.42 -9.67 -20.13
CA GLU A 300 15.99 -9.50 -18.75
C GLU A 300 17.16 -9.04 -17.85
N LEU A 301 17.04 -7.82 -17.33
CA LEU A 301 17.83 -7.33 -16.21
C LEU A 301 17.28 -7.80 -14.86
N GLY A 302 16.12 -8.47 -14.85
CA GLY A 302 15.47 -8.97 -13.64
C GLY A 302 14.98 -7.87 -12.71
N VAL A 303 14.84 -8.20 -11.42
CA VAL A 303 14.35 -7.27 -10.39
C VAL A 303 15.49 -6.35 -9.93
N ILE A 304 15.33 -5.04 -10.13
CA ILE A 304 16.27 -4.02 -9.69
C ILE A 304 15.88 -3.55 -8.28
N LEU A 305 16.81 -3.74 -7.34
CA LEU A 305 16.59 -3.57 -5.90
C LEU A 305 17.25 -2.31 -5.32
N GLY A 306 17.17 -1.18 -6.04
CA GLY A 306 17.72 0.10 -5.57
C GLY A 306 19.25 0.19 -5.54
N ARG A 307 19.97 -0.31 -6.56
CA ARG A 307 21.45 -0.37 -6.57
C ARG A 307 22.08 -0.20 -7.94
N ARG A 308 23.39 0.01 -7.94
CA ARG A 308 24.24 -0.04 -9.14
C ARG A 308 24.32 -1.47 -9.67
N ILE A 309 23.83 -1.66 -10.89
CA ILE A 309 23.98 -2.90 -11.65
C ILE A 309 25.37 -2.89 -12.31
N ALA A 310 25.95 -4.07 -12.54
CA ALA A 310 27.21 -4.18 -13.25
C ALA A 310 27.11 -3.52 -14.64
N ASN A 311 28.22 -2.93 -15.10
CA ASN A 311 28.28 -2.33 -16.43
C ASN A 311 28.00 -3.40 -17.50
N LEU A 312 27.08 -3.10 -18.40
CA LEU A 312 26.72 -3.94 -19.53
C LEU A 312 27.37 -3.36 -20.77
N ASN A 313 28.25 -4.11 -21.42
CA ASN A 313 28.87 -3.70 -22.67
C ASN A 313 28.14 -4.39 -23.81
N GLN A 314 27.59 -3.61 -24.74
CA GLN A 314 26.85 -4.12 -25.90
C GLN A 314 27.21 -3.36 -27.18
N GLN A 315 26.63 -3.82 -28.28
CA GLN A 315 26.95 -3.35 -29.63
C GLN A 315 25.70 -3.25 -30.49
N LEU A 316 25.50 -2.08 -31.09
CA LEU A 316 24.49 -1.85 -32.13
C LEU A 316 25.14 -1.93 -33.52
N SER A 317 24.35 -2.29 -34.53
CA SER A 317 24.76 -2.38 -35.93
C SER A 317 23.61 -2.06 -36.89
N ASN A 318 23.84 -2.07 -38.21
CA ASN A 318 22.75 -1.83 -39.18
C ASN A 318 21.70 -2.95 -39.22
N SER A 319 22.06 -4.18 -38.85
CA SER A 319 21.13 -5.32 -38.79
C SER A 319 20.47 -5.49 -37.42
N ASP A 320 20.95 -4.76 -36.42
CA ASP A 320 20.59 -4.88 -35.01
C ASP A 320 20.65 -3.50 -34.38
N ARG A 321 19.55 -2.76 -34.50
CA ARG A 321 19.55 -1.30 -34.32
C ARG A 321 18.99 -0.87 -32.97
N ASP A 322 18.34 -1.78 -32.28
CA ASP A 322 17.61 -1.56 -31.05
C ASP A 322 17.95 -2.69 -30.08
N ASP A 323 18.56 -2.32 -28.95
CA ASP A 323 18.77 -3.19 -27.82
C ASP A 323 17.68 -2.88 -26.78
N ILE A 324 16.85 -3.87 -26.44
CA ILE A 324 15.78 -3.70 -25.45
C ILE A 324 16.10 -4.49 -24.19
N TYR A 325 16.02 -3.81 -23.05
CA TYR A 325 16.21 -4.39 -21.73
C TYR A 325 14.92 -4.32 -20.93
N GLN A 326 14.47 -5.44 -20.38
CA GLN A 326 13.35 -5.48 -19.45
C GLN A 326 13.88 -5.50 -18.01
N PHE A 327 13.23 -4.76 -17.13
CA PHE A 327 13.53 -4.81 -15.71
C PHE A 327 12.28 -4.61 -14.87
N THR A 328 12.34 -5.07 -13.63
CA THR A 328 11.21 -5.01 -12.70
C THR A 328 11.63 -4.29 -11.42
N LEU A 329 10.77 -3.43 -10.90
CA LEU A 329 10.95 -2.72 -9.63
C LEU A 329 9.97 -3.25 -8.60
N ALA A 330 10.48 -3.81 -7.51
CA ALA A 330 9.67 -4.33 -6.40
C ALA A 330 9.29 -3.24 -5.37
N THR A 331 9.88 -2.06 -5.48
CA THR A 331 9.59 -0.89 -4.64
C THR A 331 9.64 0.36 -5.50
N ILE A 332 9.02 1.45 -5.02
CA ILE A 332 9.25 2.78 -5.61
C ILE A 332 10.75 3.06 -5.60
N THR A 333 11.29 3.43 -6.76
CA THR A 333 12.73 3.49 -6.97
C THR A 333 13.09 4.67 -7.86
N ASN A 334 14.08 5.44 -7.44
CA ASN A 334 14.77 6.34 -8.36
C ASN A 334 15.77 5.52 -9.19
N ILE A 335 15.43 5.26 -10.45
CA ILE A 335 16.31 4.58 -11.41
C ILE A 335 17.09 5.63 -12.19
N GLU A 336 18.37 5.38 -12.41
CA GLU A 336 19.24 6.21 -13.22
C GLU A 336 19.96 5.33 -14.24
N PHE A 337 20.10 5.84 -15.45
CA PHE A 337 20.80 5.16 -16.52
C PHE A 337 21.88 6.09 -17.06
N SER A 338 23.11 5.56 -17.17
CA SER A 338 24.20 6.19 -17.91
C SER A 338 24.58 5.27 -19.07
N ILE A 339 24.41 5.77 -20.30
CA ILE A 339 24.71 5.04 -21.52
C ILE A 339 25.83 5.79 -22.24
N LYS A 340 27.03 5.21 -22.23
CA LYS A 340 28.21 5.80 -22.85
C LYS A 340 28.56 5.05 -24.13
N SER A 341 28.40 5.70 -25.27
CA SER A 341 28.88 5.20 -26.55
C SER A 341 30.38 5.44 -26.70
N ILE A 342 31.07 4.50 -27.32
CA ILE A 342 32.51 4.58 -27.61
C ILE A 342 32.74 5.17 -29.02
N ASP A 343 31.95 4.71 -30.00
CA ASP A 343 32.22 4.93 -31.43
C ASP A 343 31.02 5.51 -32.20
N GLY A 344 30.11 6.22 -31.53
CA GLY A 344 28.93 6.77 -32.19
C GLY A 344 28.02 7.60 -31.30
N GLU A 345 26.75 7.65 -31.70
CA GLU A 345 25.69 8.29 -30.96
C GLU A 345 24.53 7.31 -30.83
N VAL A 346 23.90 7.32 -29.67
CA VAL A 346 22.76 6.48 -29.32
C VAL A 346 21.62 7.35 -28.80
N ASN A 347 20.40 6.82 -28.85
CA ASN A 347 19.24 7.35 -28.18
C ASN A 347 18.70 6.32 -27.19
N ALA A 348 17.97 6.80 -26.18
CA ALA A 348 17.35 5.95 -25.17
C ALA A 348 15.87 6.29 -24.99
N GLN A 349 15.07 5.26 -24.72
CA GLN A 349 13.66 5.40 -24.35
C GLN A 349 13.37 4.53 -23.13
N LEU A 350 12.63 5.08 -22.17
CA LEU A 350 12.09 4.32 -21.04
C LEU A 350 10.59 4.14 -21.25
N ILE A 351 10.11 2.91 -21.13
CA ILE A 351 8.78 2.49 -21.55
C ILE A 351 8.09 1.72 -20.42
N TYR A 352 6.78 1.93 -20.28
CA TYR A 352 5.87 1.10 -19.51
C TYR A 352 4.74 0.62 -20.44
N ASP A 353 4.73 -0.69 -20.71
CA ASP A 353 3.71 -1.36 -21.54
C ASP A 353 2.41 -1.48 -20.71
N SER A 354 1.59 -0.44 -20.80
CA SER A 354 0.42 -0.24 -19.94
C SER A 354 -0.70 -1.25 -20.21
N ASN A 355 -0.75 -1.81 -21.42
CA ASN A 355 -1.79 -2.75 -21.83
C ASN A 355 -1.27 -4.19 -21.96
N ASN A 356 0.02 -4.41 -21.69
CA ASN A 356 0.73 -5.68 -21.75
C ASN A 356 0.59 -6.40 -23.10
N ASN A 357 0.53 -5.64 -24.21
CA ASN A 357 0.39 -6.22 -25.55
C ASN A 357 1.74 -6.54 -26.21
N GLY A 358 2.86 -6.17 -25.59
CA GLY A 358 4.21 -6.42 -26.07
C GLY A 358 4.63 -5.53 -27.26
N LEU A 359 3.89 -4.47 -27.55
CA LEU A 359 4.19 -3.46 -28.58
C LEU A 359 4.55 -2.14 -27.90
N ILE A 360 5.31 -1.30 -28.61
CA ILE A 360 5.63 0.06 -28.14
C ILE A 360 4.66 1.02 -28.82
N GLU A 361 3.78 1.64 -28.03
CA GLU A 361 2.73 2.53 -28.52
C GLU A 361 2.89 3.98 -28.03
N ALA A 362 2.14 4.89 -28.67
CA ALA A 362 2.12 6.29 -28.27
C ALA A 362 1.46 6.43 -26.88
N GLY A 363 2.19 7.02 -25.92
CA GLY A 363 1.73 7.21 -24.54
C GLY A 363 2.41 6.29 -23.52
N GLU A 364 3.11 5.24 -23.98
CA GLU A 364 3.82 4.29 -23.10
C GLU A 364 5.25 4.74 -22.77
N SER A 365 5.73 5.75 -23.48
CA SER A 365 7.03 6.36 -23.28
C SER A 365 7.03 7.26 -22.04
N ILE A 366 7.76 6.87 -21.01
CA ILE A 366 8.02 7.69 -19.81
C ILE A 366 9.11 8.72 -20.08
N PHE A 367 10.11 8.34 -20.87
CA PHE A 367 11.24 9.21 -21.20
C PHE A 367 11.76 8.91 -22.60
N SER A 368 12.26 9.94 -23.30
CA SER A 368 13.00 9.80 -24.55
C SER A 368 14.15 10.79 -24.56
N SER A 369 15.34 10.32 -24.89
CA SER A 369 16.52 11.18 -25.02
C SER A 369 16.65 11.77 -26.43
N ASN A 370 17.40 12.86 -26.53
CA ASN A 370 18.04 13.21 -27.79
C ASN A 370 19.20 12.23 -28.08
N THR A 371 19.64 12.14 -29.34
CA THR A 371 20.81 11.34 -29.70
C THR A 371 22.10 11.96 -29.15
N GLY A 372 23.01 11.15 -28.64
CA GLY A 372 24.33 11.61 -28.21
C GLY A 372 25.29 10.47 -27.87
N SER A 373 26.58 10.80 -27.67
CA SER A 373 27.60 9.83 -27.24
C SER A 373 27.55 9.51 -25.74
N LEU A 374 26.83 10.30 -24.96
CA LEU A 374 26.52 10.04 -23.55
C LEU A 374 25.05 10.43 -23.33
N VAL A 375 24.25 9.47 -22.85
CA VAL A 375 22.87 9.69 -22.45
C VAL A 375 22.76 9.36 -20.97
N GLU A 376 22.36 10.36 -20.17
CA GLU A 376 22.17 10.21 -18.73
C GLU A 376 20.80 10.75 -18.34
N PHE A 377 20.05 9.96 -17.58
CA PHE A 377 18.76 10.38 -17.03
C PHE A 377 18.43 9.61 -15.76
N ALA A 378 17.58 10.21 -14.94
CA ALA A 378 17.02 9.61 -13.74
C ALA A 378 15.50 9.76 -13.77
N LYS A 379 14.78 8.75 -13.29
CA LYS A 379 13.33 8.76 -13.12
C LYS A 379 12.96 8.06 -11.83
N THR A 380 12.04 8.66 -11.08
CA THR A 380 11.35 7.95 -10.00
C THR A 380 10.23 7.13 -10.61
N LEU A 381 10.21 5.84 -10.36
CA LEU A 381 9.24 4.91 -10.92
C LEU A 381 8.61 4.12 -9.78
N GLY A 382 7.32 3.83 -9.92
CA GLY A 382 6.58 2.98 -9.00
C GLY A 382 6.90 1.51 -9.22
N VAL A 383 6.25 0.66 -8.42
CA VAL A 383 6.39 -0.79 -8.49
C VAL A 383 5.84 -1.30 -9.84
N GLY A 384 6.62 -2.07 -10.60
CA GLY A 384 6.19 -2.54 -11.92
C GLY A 384 7.31 -3.03 -12.82
N SER A 385 6.95 -3.44 -14.04
CA SER A 385 7.88 -3.88 -15.08
C SER A 385 8.02 -2.82 -16.17
N TYR A 386 9.25 -2.53 -16.54
CA TYR A 386 9.61 -1.45 -17.45
C TYR A 386 10.60 -1.95 -18.50
N TYR A 387 10.72 -1.20 -19.59
CA TYR A 387 11.68 -1.47 -20.65
C TYR A 387 12.56 -0.25 -20.93
N LEU A 388 13.86 -0.49 -21.10
CA LEU A 388 14.82 0.49 -21.60
C LEU A 388 15.21 0.09 -23.02
N THR A 389 14.97 0.94 -23.99
CA THR A 389 15.51 0.76 -25.35
C THR A 389 16.77 1.61 -25.49
N VAL A 390 17.83 1.03 -26.07
CA VAL A 390 19.01 1.76 -26.54
C VAL A 390 19.11 1.54 -28.03
N SER A 391 19.07 2.59 -28.82
CA SER A 391 19.11 2.44 -30.28
C SER A 391 20.03 3.42 -30.98
N THR A 392 20.25 3.16 -32.27
CA THR A 392 21.09 4.03 -33.10
C THR A 392 20.36 4.55 -34.34
N PRO A 393 20.48 5.86 -34.63
CA PRO A 393 20.01 6.41 -35.89
C PRO A 393 20.94 6.07 -37.06
N ARG A 394 22.16 5.58 -36.80
CA ARG A 394 23.13 5.24 -37.86
C ARG A 394 22.75 3.94 -38.56
N THR A 395 23.10 3.86 -39.85
CA THR A 395 22.75 2.72 -40.73
C THR A 395 23.98 2.08 -41.39
N ASP A 396 25.18 2.52 -41.03
CA ASP A 396 26.41 2.15 -41.73
C ASP A 396 27.58 1.81 -40.79
N SER A 397 27.34 1.82 -39.48
CA SER A 397 28.39 1.76 -38.47
C SER A 397 28.02 0.80 -37.33
N ILE A 398 29.04 0.16 -36.77
CA ILE A 398 28.94 -0.60 -35.53
C ILE A 398 29.21 0.37 -34.37
N ILE A 399 28.36 0.35 -33.34
CA ILE A 399 28.47 1.24 -32.19
C ILE A 399 28.55 0.42 -30.93
N ASN A 400 29.69 0.47 -30.26
CA ASN A 400 29.86 -0.11 -28.93
C ASN A 400 29.37 0.89 -27.88
N TYR A 401 28.69 0.41 -26.85
CA TYR A 401 28.30 1.23 -25.71
C TYR A 401 28.40 0.46 -24.39
N THR A 402 28.50 1.23 -23.31
CA THR A 402 28.39 0.72 -21.94
C THR A 402 27.15 1.30 -21.30
N LEU A 403 26.23 0.44 -20.86
CA LEU A 403 25.07 0.77 -20.04
C LEU A 403 25.41 0.54 -18.57
N THR A 404 25.20 1.56 -17.74
CA THR A 404 25.41 1.54 -16.30
C THR A 404 24.11 1.97 -15.61
N PRO A 405 23.26 1.02 -15.20
CA PRO A 405 22.11 1.32 -14.37
C PRO A 405 22.53 1.56 -12.92
N SER A 406 21.95 2.54 -12.28
CA SER A 406 21.92 2.71 -10.82
C SER A 406 20.49 2.88 -10.36
N ALA A 407 20.20 2.45 -9.14
CA ALA A 407 18.89 2.62 -8.58
C ALA A 407 19.03 2.99 -7.11
N THR A 408 18.01 3.60 -6.52
CA THR A 408 17.92 3.85 -5.08
C THR A 408 16.46 3.70 -4.68
N THR A 409 16.17 2.77 -3.78
CA THR A 409 14.80 2.55 -3.32
C THR A 409 14.33 3.73 -2.47
N ILE A 410 13.06 4.10 -2.62
CA ILE A 410 12.39 5.12 -1.83
C ILE A 410 11.46 4.39 -0.87
N LYS A 411 11.64 4.64 0.43
CA LYS A 411 10.73 4.14 1.45
C LYS A 411 9.55 5.08 1.53
N VAL A 412 8.35 4.56 1.27
CA VAL A 412 7.10 5.20 1.63
C VAL A 412 6.72 4.82 3.06
N SER A 413 6.07 5.73 3.78
CA SER A 413 5.65 5.53 5.17
C SER A 413 4.18 5.12 5.31
N ASN A 414 3.50 4.86 4.20
CA ASN A 414 2.07 4.60 4.21
C ASN A 414 1.79 3.14 4.59
N PRO A 415 0.84 2.88 5.52
CA PRO A 415 0.53 1.53 5.97
C PRO A 415 -0.29 0.73 4.94
N VAL A 416 -0.97 1.43 4.02
CA VAL A 416 -1.83 0.88 2.97
C VAL A 416 -1.84 1.87 1.81
N GLU A 417 -1.79 1.36 0.57
CA GLU A 417 -1.96 2.15 -0.65
C GLU A 417 -3.30 2.90 -0.66
N PRO A 418 -3.34 4.20 -0.95
CA PRO A 418 -4.56 4.92 -1.26
C PRO A 418 -5.23 4.36 -2.52
N GLY A 419 -6.57 4.37 -2.56
CA GLY A 419 -7.30 3.85 -3.71
C GLY A 419 -7.56 4.92 -4.78
N ASP A 420 -7.77 4.49 -6.02
CA ASP A 420 -8.08 5.36 -7.17
C ASP A 420 -9.50 5.96 -7.20
N THR A 421 -10.38 5.57 -6.28
CA THR A 421 -11.80 6.00 -6.27
C THR A 421 -12.23 6.50 -4.89
N LEU A 422 -13.29 7.32 -4.82
CA LEU A 422 -13.84 7.78 -3.54
C LEU A 422 -14.25 6.61 -2.63
N THR A 423 -14.61 5.46 -3.21
CA THR A 423 -15.00 4.26 -2.47
C THR A 423 -13.81 3.47 -1.91
N THR A 424 -12.67 3.52 -2.60
CA THR A 424 -11.42 2.84 -2.22
C THR A 424 -10.44 3.76 -1.50
N ALA A 425 -10.81 5.03 -1.29
CA ALA A 425 -9.99 6.04 -0.65
C ALA A 425 -9.47 5.60 0.73
N LEU A 426 -8.20 5.93 1.02
CA LEU A 426 -7.58 5.67 2.31
C LEU A 426 -8.26 6.54 3.39
N ASN A 427 -8.98 5.88 4.29
CA ASN A 427 -9.72 6.56 5.36
C ASN A 427 -8.80 6.94 6.53
N LEU A 428 -8.57 8.25 6.69
CA LEU A 428 -7.76 8.84 7.76
C LEU A 428 -8.55 9.03 9.07
N GLY A 429 -9.86 8.77 9.05
CA GLY A 429 -10.75 8.95 10.19
C GLY A 429 -11.12 10.41 10.45
N THR A 430 -11.40 10.73 11.72
CA THR A 430 -11.78 12.10 12.13
C THR A 430 -10.55 12.94 12.43
N LEU A 431 -10.39 14.07 11.76
CA LEU A 431 -9.29 15.01 12.02
C LEU A 431 -9.71 16.05 13.07
N ASN A 432 -9.08 16.01 14.25
CA ASN A 432 -9.33 16.93 15.36
C ASN A 432 -8.01 17.51 15.88
N ASN A 433 -7.58 18.67 15.37
CA ASN A 433 -6.30 19.30 15.74
C ASN A 433 -5.07 18.37 15.62
N ALA A 434 -5.15 17.38 14.74
CA ALA A 434 -4.09 16.40 14.51
C ALA A 434 -3.39 16.70 13.19
N THR A 435 -2.09 16.45 13.15
CA THR A 435 -1.29 16.48 11.93
C THR A 435 -1.05 15.06 11.45
N ILE A 436 -1.42 14.75 10.22
CA ILE A 436 -1.12 13.47 9.58
C ILE A 436 -0.05 13.71 8.52
N ASN A 437 1.02 12.93 8.54
CA ASN A 437 2.09 12.96 7.55
C ASN A 437 2.16 11.60 6.88
N LEU A 438 2.08 11.61 5.56
CA LEU A 438 2.13 10.42 4.71
C LEU A 438 3.13 10.67 3.58
N GLN A 439 3.65 9.58 3.02
CA GLN A 439 4.55 9.61 1.87
C GLN A 439 4.07 8.58 0.88
N ASP A 440 3.86 8.99 -0.37
CA ASP A 440 3.38 8.09 -1.42
C ASP A 440 3.89 8.48 -2.81
N PHE A 441 3.52 7.69 -3.81
CA PHE A 441 3.93 7.87 -5.19
C PHE A 441 2.72 7.90 -6.10
N VAL A 442 2.71 8.79 -7.10
CA VAL A 442 1.79 8.70 -8.25
C VAL A 442 2.58 8.66 -9.55
N GLY A 443 2.11 7.88 -10.51
CA GLY A 443 2.68 7.83 -11.85
C GLY A 443 1.96 6.90 -12.83
N VAL A 444 2.72 6.27 -13.73
CA VAL A 444 2.12 5.46 -14.82
C VAL A 444 1.57 4.12 -14.36
N VAL A 445 2.09 3.60 -13.24
CA VAL A 445 1.65 2.34 -12.62
C VAL A 445 0.56 2.55 -11.57
N ASP A 446 0.47 3.75 -11.01
CA ASP A 446 -0.49 4.16 -9.99
C ASP A 446 -0.96 5.57 -10.30
N ASN A 447 -2.16 5.69 -10.85
CA ASN A 447 -2.58 6.92 -11.51
C ASN A 447 -3.32 7.89 -10.60
N SER A 448 -3.71 7.49 -9.38
CA SER A 448 -4.50 8.34 -8.51
C SER A 448 -4.49 7.86 -7.07
N ASP A 449 -3.96 8.70 -6.18
CA ASP A 449 -4.11 8.50 -4.75
C ASP A 449 -5.29 9.29 -4.19
N ILE A 450 -6.23 8.62 -3.54
CA ILE A 450 -7.36 9.27 -2.88
C ILE A 450 -7.36 9.00 -1.38
N TYR A 451 -7.40 10.08 -0.61
CA TYR A 451 -7.52 10.10 0.84
C TYR A 451 -8.91 10.59 1.24
N ARG A 452 -9.49 10.03 2.31
CA ARG A 452 -10.75 10.49 2.89
C ARG A 452 -10.58 10.85 4.36
N PHE A 453 -11.18 11.94 4.78
CA PHE A 453 -11.25 12.31 6.19
C PHE A 453 -12.62 12.87 6.58
N TYR A 454 -12.89 12.90 7.89
CA TYR A 454 -14.12 13.45 8.47
C TYR A 454 -13.80 14.62 9.41
N LEU A 455 -14.62 15.68 9.35
CA LEU A 455 -14.62 16.80 10.29
C LEU A 455 -15.90 16.76 11.12
N ASN A 456 -15.76 16.88 12.44
CA ASN A 456 -16.90 16.97 13.38
C ASN A 456 -17.21 18.40 13.83
N THR A 457 -16.37 19.37 13.45
CA THR A 457 -16.53 20.81 13.68
C THR A 457 -16.11 21.57 12.43
N ILE A 458 -16.67 22.78 12.24
CA ILE A 458 -16.17 23.70 11.21
C ILE A 458 -14.71 24.04 11.53
N SER A 459 -13.82 23.84 10.56
CA SER A 459 -12.38 23.89 10.77
C SER A 459 -11.65 24.50 9.58
N ASP A 460 -10.52 25.15 9.84
CA ASP A 460 -9.60 25.58 8.79
C ASP A 460 -8.67 24.40 8.46
N VAL A 461 -8.71 23.94 7.21
CA VAL A 461 -7.93 22.80 6.72
C VAL A 461 -6.85 23.31 5.76
N ASP A 462 -5.62 22.86 5.98
CA ASP A 462 -4.51 23.03 5.03
C ASP A 462 -3.89 21.67 4.73
N VAL A 463 -3.91 21.30 3.45
CA VAL A 463 -3.28 20.09 2.93
C VAL A 463 -2.08 20.50 2.09
N GLN A 464 -0.89 20.17 2.57
CA GLN A 464 0.35 20.51 1.89
C GLN A 464 0.95 19.27 1.24
N ILE A 465 1.27 19.37 -0.05
CA ILE A 465 1.98 18.32 -0.79
C ILE A 465 3.35 18.86 -1.18
N ASN A 466 4.41 18.13 -0.84
CA ASN A 466 5.79 18.50 -1.10
C ASN A 466 6.63 17.25 -1.45
N GLY A 467 7.95 17.37 -1.57
CA GLY A 467 8.82 16.22 -1.86
C GLY A 467 8.73 15.70 -3.30
N LEU A 468 8.14 16.50 -4.19
CA LEU A 468 8.05 16.22 -5.63
C LEU A 468 9.44 16.18 -6.27
N THR A 469 9.59 15.43 -7.36
CA THR A 469 10.88 15.24 -8.04
C THR A 469 11.37 16.48 -8.80
N GLY A 470 10.53 17.52 -8.93
CA GLY A 470 10.83 18.72 -9.71
C GLY A 470 10.76 18.52 -11.23
N GLN A 471 10.61 17.27 -11.69
CA GLN A 471 10.59 16.91 -13.11
C GLN A 471 9.18 16.65 -13.62
N ASP A 472 8.32 16.09 -12.76
CA ASP A 472 6.98 15.65 -13.10
C ASP A 472 5.96 16.40 -12.23
N SER A 473 4.90 16.91 -12.86
CA SER A 473 3.89 17.72 -12.19
C SER A 473 2.74 16.84 -11.72
N VAL A 474 2.18 17.19 -10.56
CA VAL A 474 0.97 16.56 -10.02
C VAL A 474 -0.17 17.55 -9.98
N ASP A 475 -1.37 17.03 -10.16
CA ASP A 475 -2.62 17.71 -9.89
C ASP A 475 -3.14 17.25 -8.54
N ALA A 476 -3.56 18.19 -7.69
CA ALA A 476 -4.20 17.84 -6.43
C ALA A 476 -5.51 18.60 -6.23
N GLN A 477 -6.47 17.91 -5.62
CA GLN A 477 -7.83 18.41 -5.43
C GLN A 477 -8.32 18.12 -4.02
N LEU A 478 -8.92 19.12 -3.37
CA LEU A 478 -9.73 18.94 -2.17
C LEU A 478 -11.19 18.87 -2.63
N ILE A 479 -11.90 17.79 -2.30
CA ILE A 479 -13.21 17.44 -2.88
C ILE A 479 -14.24 17.25 -1.76
N PHE A 480 -15.48 17.62 -2.05
CA PHE A 480 -16.66 17.26 -1.25
C PHE A 480 -17.72 16.68 -2.19
N ASP A 481 -18.01 15.38 -2.03
CA ASP A 481 -19.01 14.66 -2.82
C ASP A 481 -20.42 15.17 -2.45
N GLN A 482 -20.96 16.08 -3.27
CA GLN A 482 -22.20 16.79 -2.94
C GLN A 482 -23.45 15.92 -3.13
N ASN A 483 -23.41 15.05 -4.14
CA ASN A 483 -24.54 14.24 -4.55
C ASN A 483 -24.51 12.83 -3.91
N ASN A 484 -23.41 12.48 -3.24
CA ASN A 484 -23.13 11.19 -2.61
C ASN A 484 -23.22 10.01 -3.58
N ASP A 485 -22.84 10.20 -4.85
CA ASP A 485 -22.82 9.14 -5.87
C ASP A 485 -21.46 8.43 -5.97
N GLY A 486 -20.45 8.92 -5.23
CA GLY A 486 -19.11 8.34 -5.19
C GLY A 486 -18.27 8.59 -6.45
N GLN A 487 -18.68 9.50 -7.32
CA GLN A 487 -17.92 9.94 -8.49
C GLN A 487 -17.21 11.28 -8.23
N ILE A 488 -16.23 11.59 -9.08
CA ILE A 488 -15.50 12.85 -9.03
C ILE A 488 -15.83 13.65 -10.29
N GLU A 489 -16.76 14.60 -10.17
CA GLU A 489 -17.08 15.58 -11.21
C GLU A 489 -16.42 16.94 -10.90
N ILE A 490 -17.18 18.05 -11.03
CA ILE A 490 -16.74 19.42 -10.78
C ILE A 490 -17.08 19.79 -9.34
N GLU A 491 -16.54 19.01 -8.41
CA GLU A 491 -16.89 19.07 -6.97
C GLU A 491 -15.67 19.38 -6.08
N TYR A 492 -14.57 19.81 -6.69
CA TYR A 492 -13.40 20.25 -5.95
C TYR A 492 -13.63 21.65 -5.34
N ILE A 493 -13.28 21.79 -4.07
CA ILE A 493 -13.24 23.03 -3.28
C ILE A 493 -11.95 23.80 -3.58
N SER A 494 -10.84 23.09 -3.73
CA SER A 494 -9.53 23.67 -4.03
C SER A 494 -8.79 22.76 -5.00
N PHE A 495 -8.00 23.36 -5.89
CA PHE A 495 -7.22 22.67 -6.93
C PHE A 495 -5.91 23.41 -7.15
N ASP A 496 -4.83 22.65 -7.33
CA ASP A 496 -3.53 23.18 -7.72
C ASP A 496 -2.77 22.14 -8.56
N THR A 497 -1.86 22.63 -9.39
CA THR A 497 -0.97 21.82 -10.24
C THR A 497 0.45 22.34 -10.10
N SER A 498 1.39 21.50 -9.70
CA SER A 498 2.77 21.93 -9.43
C SER A 498 3.80 20.81 -9.56
N THR A 499 5.04 21.20 -9.86
CA THR A 499 6.22 20.32 -9.82
C THR A 499 7.03 20.45 -8.53
N SER A 500 6.71 21.41 -7.65
CA SER A 500 7.50 21.71 -6.45
C SER A 500 6.73 21.46 -5.16
N SER A 501 5.61 22.17 -4.97
CA SER A 501 4.73 22.04 -3.82
C SER A 501 3.32 22.52 -4.15
N ILE A 502 2.33 21.97 -3.47
CA ILE A 502 0.91 22.36 -3.50
C ILE A 502 0.44 22.66 -2.08
N SER A 503 -0.44 23.66 -1.93
CA SER A 503 -1.21 23.88 -0.70
C SER A 503 -2.69 24.03 -1.05
N LEU A 504 -3.50 23.13 -0.51
CA LEU A 504 -4.96 23.16 -0.64
C LEU A 504 -5.54 23.65 0.69
N PHE A 505 -5.93 24.92 0.73
CA PHE A 505 -6.49 25.56 1.92
C PHE A 505 -8.00 25.80 1.78
N GLY A 506 -8.75 25.62 2.88
CA GLY A 506 -10.14 26.05 2.97
C GLY A 506 -10.74 25.94 4.38
N THR A 507 -11.66 26.84 4.72
CA THR A 507 -12.55 26.67 5.89
C THR A 507 -13.67 25.73 5.49
N LEU A 508 -13.77 24.58 6.14
CA LEU A 508 -14.68 23.50 5.77
C LEU A 508 -15.74 23.27 6.85
N GLY A 509 -16.96 22.96 6.43
CA GLY A 509 -18.05 22.56 7.31
C GLY A 509 -17.91 21.14 7.85
N ILE A 510 -18.81 20.73 8.73
CA ILE A 510 -18.89 19.35 9.25
C ILE A 510 -19.20 18.40 8.09
N GLY A 511 -18.44 17.33 7.91
CA GLY A 511 -18.67 16.41 6.80
C GLY A 511 -17.48 15.53 6.43
N SER A 512 -17.66 14.72 5.40
CA SER A 512 -16.61 13.92 4.77
C SER A 512 -16.02 14.64 3.58
N TYR A 513 -14.70 14.68 3.51
CA TYR A 513 -13.93 15.31 2.44
C TYR A 513 -12.90 14.34 1.91
N TYR A 514 -12.45 14.62 0.69
CA TYR A 514 -11.47 13.82 -0.02
C TYR A 514 -10.33 14.68 -0.51
N VAL A 515 -9.13 14.11 -0.58
CA VAL A 515 -8.01 14.69 -1.31
C VAL A 515 -7.58 13.70 -2.36
N ARG A 516 -7.56 14.14 -3.62
CA ARG A 516 -6.99 13.37 -4.73
C ARG A 516 -5.65 13.97 -5.12
N VAL A 517 -4.65 13.11 -5.33
CA VAL A 517 -3.35 13.42 -5.92
C VAL A 517 -3.21 12.54 -7.16
N GLN A 518 -2.89 13.11 -8.32
CA GLN A 518 -2.74 12.36 -9.57
C GLN A 518 -1.59 12.97 -10.41
N PRO A 519 -0.94 12.20 -11.30
CA PRO A 519 0.03 12.77 -12.22
C PRO A 519 -0.72 13.65 -13.24
N SER A 520 -0.16 14.83 -13.52
CA SER A 520 -0.77 15.78 -14.48
C SER A 520 -0.67 15.34 -15.95
N SER A 521 0.12 14.30 -16.23
CA SER A 521 0.27 13.69 -17.54
C SER A 521 0.43 12.18 -17.44
N SER A 522 0.06 11.45 -18.49
CA SER A 522 0.13 9.98 -18.53
C SER A 522 1.54 9.39 -18.56
N SER A 523 2.59 10.22 -18.59
CA SER A 523 3.99 9.81 -18.50
C SER A 523 4.68 10.29 -17.23
N SER A 524 3.98 11.11 -16.42
CA SER A 524 4.57 11.70 -15.22
C SER A 524 4.66 10.68 -14.09
N ASN A 525 5.74 10.75 -13.33
CA ASN A 525 5.96 9.89 -12.17
C ASN A 525 6.64 10.70 -11.07
N THR A 526 6.07 10.73 -9.86
CA THR A 526 6.69 11.43 -8.75
C THR A 526 6.30 10.82 -7.41
N ASN A 527 7.28 10.82 -6.50
CA ASN A 527 7.02 10.66 -5.08
C ASN A 527 6.47 11.98 -4.51
N TYR A 528 5.77 11.92 -3.40
CA TYR A 528 5.31 13.09 -2.66
C TYR A 528 5.18 12.80 -1.15
N ASN A 529 5.27 13.84 -0.34
CA ASN A 529 4.83 13.82 1.04
C ASN A 529 3.57 14.66 1.14
N ILE A 530 2.53 14.13 1.80
CA ILE A 530 1.29 14.86 2.05
C ILE A 530 1.11 15.07 3.55
N ASN A 531 0.85 16.32 3.92
CA ASN A 531 0.59 16.76 5.28
C ASN A 531 -0.84 17.27 5.37
N PHE A 532 -1.63 16.68 6.26
CA PHE A 532 -2.95 17.19 6.62
C PHE A 532 -2.83 17.94 7.94
N SER A 533 -3.26 19.19 7.94
CA SER A 533 -3.33 20.00 9.16
C SER A 533 -4.71 20.64 9.30
N VAL A 534 -5.23 20.61 10.52
CA VAL A 534 -6.54 21.16 10.87
C VAL A 534 -6.39 22.08 12.06
N ALA A 535 -6.90 23.29 11.94
CA ALA A 535 -6.96 24.27 13.01
C ALA A 535 -8.41 24.65 13.31
N THR A 536 -8.67 25.02 14.57
CA THR A 536 -9.95 25.61 14.95
C THR A 536 -10.12 26.93 14.22
N THR A 537 -11.22 27.09 13.49
CA THR A 537 -11.51 28.36 12.82
C THR A 537 -11.70 29.48 13.85
N SER A 538 -11.22 30.68 13.52
CA SER A 538 -11.33 31.85 14.40
C SER A 538 -12.74 32.45 14.46
N ASN A 539 -13.59 32.14 13.48
CA ASN A 539 -14.96 32.64 13.34
C ASN A 539 -15.97 31.49 13.49
N LEU A 540 -16.04 30.89 14.68
CA LEU A 540 -17.01 29.83 14.95
C LEU A 540 -18.44 30.35 14.93
N PRO A 541 -19.42 29.51 14.51
CA PRO A 541 -20.82 29.83 14.70
C PRO A 541 -21.12 30.15 16.16
N THR A 542 -21.94 31.18 16.37
CA THR A 542 -22.41 31.57 17.71
C THR A 542 -23.86 31.17 17.95
N THR A 543 -24.51 30.62 16.93
CA THR A 543 -25.87 30.08 16.99
C THR A 543 -25.86 28.80 17.83
N SER A 544 -26.96 28.54 18.55
CA SER A 544 -27.06 27.36 19.43
C SER A 544 -27.28 26.05 18.67
N VAL A 545 -27.74 26.17 17.42
CA VAL A 545 -28.00 25.11 16.45
C VAL A 545 -27.85 25.70 15.04
N ASP A 546 -27.62 24.85 14.06
CA ASP A 546 -27.69 25.18 12.63
C ASP A 546 -29.02 25.90 12.28
N PRO A 547 -28.97 27.05 11.57
CA PRO A 547 -30.14 27.77 11.05
C PRO A 547 -31.03 26.96 10.11
N GLY A 548 -30.50 25.93 9.47
CA GLY A 548 -31.24 24.96 8.65
C GLY A 548 -31.66 25.47 7.28
N ASP A 549 -31.92 24.52 6.36
CA ASP A 549 -32.05 24.79 4.92
C ASP A 549 -33.47 25.18 4.41
N SER A 550 -34.49 25.15 5.26
CA SER A 550 -35.89 25.36 4.87
C SER A 550 -36.63 26.28 5.85
N LEU A 551 -37.71 26.92 5.41
CA LEU A 551 -38.52 27.77 6.30
C LEU A 551 -39.06 27.00 7.52
N GLN A 552 -39.27 25.68 7.38
CA GLN A 552 -39.76 24.83 8.47
C GLN A 552 -38.67 24.51 9.50
N THR A 553 -37.42 24.42 9.06
CA THR A 553 -36.25 24.13 9.90
C THR A 553 -35.53 25.41 10.37
N ALA A 554 -35.98 26.58 9.91
CA ALA A 554 -35.38 27.87 10.18
C ALA A 554 -35.18 28.14 11.68
N LEU A 555 -33.99 28.63 12.05
CA LEU A 555 -33.70 29.04 13.42
C LEU A 555 -34.57 30.24 13.82
N ASN A 556 -35.44 30.01 14.80
CA ASN A 556 -36.39 31.01 15.28
C ASN A 556 -35.73 31.96 16.29
N LEU A 557 -35.48 33.20 15.85
CA LEU A 557 -34.97 34.31 16.66
C LEU A 557 -36.05 34.97 17.53
N GLY A 558 -37.33 34.59 17.36
CA GLY A 558 -38.45 35.15 18.12
C GLY A 558 -38.88 36.54 17.63
N ILE A 559 -39.31 37.39 18.55
CA ILE A 559 -39.73 38.76 18.23
C ILE A 559 -38.50 39.67 18.26
N LEU A 560 -38.24 40.40 17.18
CA LEU A 560 -37.10 41.30 17.09
C LEU A 560 -37.35 42.58 17.90
N THR A 561 -36.95 42.59 19.17
CA THR A 561 -37.12 43.73 20.09
C THR A 561 -35.85 44.56 20.28
N GLU A 562 -34.69 43.97 20.00
CA GLU A 562 -33.36 44.57 20.15
C GLU A 562 -32.44 44.13 19.01
N ASN A 563 -31.24 44.70 18.94
CA ASN A 563 -30.27 44.32 17.91
C ASN A 563 -29.77 42.90 18.17
N SER A 564 -29.77 42.05 17.15
CA SER A 564 -29.25 40.68 17.22
C SER A 564 -28.01 40.56 16.35
N VAL A 565 -26.98 39.89 16.86
CA VAL A 565 -25.72 39.61 16.14
C VAL A 565 -25.33 38.17 16.38
N PHE A 566 -25.03 37.43 15.31
CA PHE A 566 -24.54 36.07 15.38
C PHE A 566 -23.65 35.77 14.17
N SER A 567 -22.81 34.75 14.30
CA SER A 567 -21.99 34.22 13.21
C SER A 567 -22.42 32.81 12.87
N ASP A 568 -22.23 32.43 11.60
CA ASP A 568 -22.49 31.09 11.09
C ASP A 568 -21.65 30.76 9.85
N PHE A 569 -21.90 29.62 9.21
CA PHE A 569 -21.18 29.12 8.04
C PHE A 569 -22.12 28.71 6.91
N VAL A 570 -21.79 29.10 5.68
CA VAL A 570 -22.39 28.51 4.47
C VAL A 570 -21.31 28.07 3.50
N GLY A 571 -21.52 26.94 2.84
CA GLY A 571 -20.49 26.22 2.09
C GLY A 571 -20.98 24.98 1.36
N THR A 572 -20.05 24.10 0.99
CA THR A 572 -20.29 22.85 0.27
C THR A 572 -21.07 21.84 1.10
N ALA A 573 -20.76 21.75 2.40
CA ALA A 573 -21.41 20.84 3.35
C ALA A 573 -22.72 21.38 3.93
N ASP A 574 -22.90 22.70 3.92
CA ASP A 574 -24.05 23.40 4.48
C ASP A 574 -24.40 24.59 3.60
N ARG A 575 -25.39 24.45 2.73
CA ARG A 575 -25.57 25.38 1.60
C ARG A 575 -26.33 26.64 1.99
N THR A 576 -27.23 26.51 2.97
CA THR A 576 -28.27 27.51 3.23
C THR A 576 -28.58 27.59 4.71
N ASP A 577 -28.44 28.81 5.23
CA ASP A 577 -28.93 29.18 6.55
C ASP A 577 -30.22 29.98 6.44
N ILE A 578 -31.25 29.63 7.24
CA ILE A 578 -32.50 30.37 7.31
C ILE A 578 -32.84 30.79 8.73
N TYR A 579 -33.01 32.09 8.94
CA TYR A 579 -33.41 32.67 10.23
C TYR A 579 -34.85 33.15 10.18
N ARG A 580 -35.69 32.74 11.14
CA ARG A 580 -37.06 33.20 11.28
C ARG A 580 -37.18 34.24 12.39
N PHE A 581 -37.86 35.36 12.14
CA PHE A 581 -38.16 36.36 13.15
C PHE A 581 -39.51 37.04 12.94
N ASN A 582 -40.05 37.61 14.00
CA ASN A 582 -41.32 38.33 13.98
C ASN A 582 -41.10 39.82 14.22
N ILE A 583 -41.81 40.65 13.45
CA ILE A 583 -41.94 42.09 13.67
C ILE A 583 -43.31 42.36 14.29
N ILE A 584 -43.32 43.10 15.41
CA ILE A 584 -44.53 43.59 16.05
C ILE A 584 -44.35 45.09 16.27
N ASN A 585 -45.16 45.89 15.58
CA ASN A 585 -45.17 47.34 15.66
C ASN A 585 -46.37 47.83 16.48
N GLN A 586 -46.34 49.12 16.82
CA GLN A 586 -47.56 49.77 17.27
C GLN A 586 -48.54 49.93 16.09
N PRO A 587 -49.85 50.02 16.32
CA PRO A 587 -50.83 50.18 15.25
C PRO A 587 -50.46 51.34 14.31
N ASN A 588 -50.45 51.07 12.99
CA ASN A 588 -50.08 52.00 11.91
C ASN A 588 -48.62 52.51 11.95
N THR A 589 -47.69 51.73 12.51
CA THR A 589 -46.26 52.05 12.46
C THR A 589 -45.49 50.97 11.71
N GLU A 590 -44.38 51.37 11.11
CA GLU A 590 -43.43 50.49 10.40
C GLU A 590 -42.07 50.67 11.07
N ARG A 591 -41.26 49.61 11.05
CA ARG A 591 -39.93 49.60 11.69
C ARG A 591 -38.86 49.36 10.64
N ASN A 592 -37.82 50.19 10.65
CA ASN A 592 -36.67 49.95 9.80
C ASN A 592 -35.76 48.91 10.46
N VAL A 593 -35.38 47.91 9.69
CA VAL A 593 -34.42 46.89 10.08
C VAL A 593 -33.26 46.93 9.12
N ARG A 594 -32.07 47.18 9.66
CA ARG A 594 -30.80 47.11 8.92
C ARG A 594 -30.18 45.74 9.10
N PHE A 595 -30.05 45.03 7.99
CA PHE A 595 -29.33 43.77 7.88
C PHE A 595 -27.88 44.08 7.49
N ASN A 596 -26.92 43.66 8.31
CA ASN A 596 -25.49 43.71 7.96
C ASN A 596 -24.96 42.29 7.85
N VAL A 597 -24.19 42.01 6.80
CA VAL A 597 -23.46 40.75 6.62
C VAL A 597 -21.99 41.08 6.41
N ASP A 598 -21.10 40.52 7.24
CA ASP A 598 -19.64 40.68 7.13
C ASP A 598 -18.89 39.38 7.48
N LEU A 599 -17.56 39.45 7.62
CA LEU A 599 -16.63 38.31 7.76
C LEU A 599 -16.59 37.34 6.56
N LEU A 600 -17.04 37.79 5.39
CA LEU A 600 -17.07 37.00 4.18
C LEU A 600 -15.67 36.82 3.57
N THR A 601 -15.35 35.58 3.20
CA THR A 601 -14.23 35.23 2.32
C THR A 601 -14.71 34.84 0.93
N GLU A 602 -15.95 34.36 0.82
CA GLU A 602 -16.60 33.99 -0.45
C GLU A 602 -17.93 34.69 -0.63
N SER A 603 -18.46 34.67 -1.86
CA SER A 603 -19.74 35.30 -2.16
C SER A 603 -20.90 34.55 -1.50
N VAL A 604 -21.73 35.29 -0.78
CA VAL A 604 -23.05 34.83 -0.32
C VAL A 604 -24.15 35.59 -1.04
N ASN A 605 -25.33 35.01 -1.09
CA ASN A 605 -26.56 35.66 -1.51
C ASN A 605 -27.53 35.69 -0.31
N THR A 606 -28.09 36.85 -0.03
CA THR A 606 -28.97 37.07 1.12
C THR A 606 -30.33 37.54 0.65
N ILE A 607 -31.37 36.84 1.07
CA ILE A 607 -32.75 37.07 0.65
C ILE A 607 -33.62 37.19 1.89
N LEU A 608 -34.45 38.22 1.93
CA LEU A 608 -35.52 38.37 2.91
C LEU A 608 -36.84 37.88 2.29
N VAL A 609 -37.54 37.01 3.00
CA VAL A 609 -38.85 36.47 2.62
C VAL A 609 -39.86 36.89 3.68
N TYR A 610 -40.97 37.49 3.26
CA TYR A 610 -42.14 37.71 4.10
C TYR A 610 -43.20 36.66 3.76
N ASP A 611 -43.48 35.78 4.73
CA ASP A 611 -44.49 34.72 4.60
C ASP A 611 -45.88 35.30 4.83
N ALA A 612 -46.51 35.73 3.74
CA ALA A 612 -47.74 36.51 3.78
C ALA A 612 -48.96 35.66 4.14
N ASN A 613 -48.91 34.37 3.81
CA ASN A 613 -50.01 33.43 4.01
C ASN A 613 -49.80 32.53 5.25
N SER A 614 -48.63 32.64 5.90
CA SER A 614 -48.23 31.88 7.09
C SER A 614 -48.24 30.36 6.89
N ASN A 615 -47.97 29.90 5.67
CA ASN A 615 -47.97 28.47 5.34
C ASN A 615 -46.59 27.81 5.50
N GLY A 616 -45.53 28.59 5.78
CA GLY A 616 -44.17 28.09 5.95
C GLY A 616 -43.53 27.54 4.68
N GLN A 617 -43.98 27.97 3.50
CA GLN A 617 -43.38 27.68 2.20
C GLN A 617 -43.04 28.98 1.47
N VAL A 618 -42.10 28.93 0.51
CA VAL A 618 -41.84 30.06 -0.40
C VAL A 618 -42.70 29.87 -1.64
N ASP A 619 -43.73 30.68 -1.81
CA ASP A 619 -44.64 30.62 -2.95
C ASP A 619 -44.96 31.98 -3.57
N THR A 620 -45.83 31.99 -4.59
CA THR A 620 -46.18 33.21 -5.36
C THR A 620 -46.88 34.30 -4.54
N THR A 621 -47.34 33.99 -3.34
CA THR A 621 -48.00 34.93 -2.44
C THR A 621 -47.05 35.62 -1.47
N ASP A 622 -45.79 35.17 -1.40
CA ASP A 622 -44.77 35.75 -0.52
C ASP A 622 -44.03 36.90 -1.18
N LEU A 623 -43.59 37.84 -0.35
CA LEU A 623 -42.72 38.93 -0.80
C LEU A 623 -41.26 38.51 -0.62
N ILE A 624 -40.50 38.49 -1.72
CA ILE A 624 -39.09 38.14 -1.75
C ILE A 624 -38.27 39.38 -2.10
N THR A 625 -37.39 39.78 -1.19
CA THR A 625 -36.49 40.93 -1.35
C THR A 625 -35.04 40.45 -1.36
N ASN A 626 -34.28 40.81 -2.39
CA ASN A 626 -32.84 40.56 -2.40
C ASN A 626 -32.14 41.62 -1.55
N ILE A 627 -31.48 41.18 -0.48
CA ILE A 627 -30.75 42.04 0.47
C ILE A 627 -29.32 42.30 -0.02
N GLY A 628 -28.73 41.34 -0.74
CA GLY A 628 -27.42 41.52 -1.36
C GLY A 628 -26.80 40.21 -1.86
N ARG A 629 -25.88 40.34 -2.83
CA ARG A 629 -24.97 39.27 -3.27
C ARG A 629 -23.56 39.84 -3.35
N SER A 630 -22.68 39.42 -2.45
CA SER A 630 -21.35 40.00 -2.29
C SER A 630 -20.39 39.01 -1.61
N SER A 631 -19.09 39.13 -1.90
CA SER A 631 -17.99 38.49 -1.17
C SER A 631 -17.31 39.42 -0.18
N SER A 632 -17.86 40.62 0.02
CA SER A 632 -17.38 41.63 0.96
C SER A 632 -18.54 42.15 1.79
N ALA A 633 -18.24 42.75 2.94
CA ALA A 633 -19.25 43.26 3.86
C ALA A 633 -20.28 44.17 3.17
N PHE A 634 -21.56 43.96 3.47
CA PHE A 634 -22.67 44.76 2.93
C PHE A 634 -23.78 44.96 3.94
N SER A 635 -24.67 45.91 3.63
CA SER A 635 -25.86 46.17 4.43
C SER A 635 -27.03 46.61 3.59
N SER A 636 -28.25 46.20 3.96
CA SER A 636 -29.50 46.76 3.44
C SER A 636 -30.40 47.19 4.59
N THR A 637 -31.22 48.23 4.38
CA THR A 637 -32.23 48.66 5.34
C THR A 637 -33.60 48.50 4.73
N GLU A 638 -34.41 47.62 5.31
CA GLU A 638 -35.77 47.35 4.86
C GLU A 638 -36.78 47.90 5.86
N ARG A 639 -37.91 48.38 5.34
CA ARG A 639 -39.01 48.90 6.14
C ARG A 639 -40.06 47.79 6.30
N LEU A 640 -40.22 47.28 7.51
CA LEU A 640 -40.99 46.06 7.79
C LEU A 640 -42.29 46.37 8.57
N VAL A 641 -43.38 45.76 8.10
CA VAL A 641 -44.69 45.72 8.77
C VAL A 641 -44.80 44.53 9.71
N ASP A 642 -45.90 44.43 10.46
CA ASP A 642 -46.18 43.30 11.35
C ASP A 642 -46.24 41.97 10.58
N GLY A 643 -45.57 40.95 11.13
CA GLY A 643 -45.66 39.59 10.64
C GLY A 643 -44.36 38.80 10.79
N THR A 644 -44.30 37.67 10.10
CA THR A 644 -43.19 36.71 10.15
C THR A 644 -42.32 36.84 8.91
N TYR A 645 -41.02 36.93 9.14
CA TYR A 645 -40.01 37.07 8.11
C TYR A 645 -38.97 35.97 8.25
N PHE A 646 -38.37 35.62 7.11
CA PHE A 646 -37.28 34.67 7.01
C PHE A 646 -36.12 35.32 6.27
N LEU A 647 -34.94 35.30 6.88
CA LEU A 647 -33.73 35.77 6.24
C LEU A 647 -32.90 34.56 5.85
N ARG A 648 -32.73 34.36 4.55
CA ARG A 648 -31.93 33.29 3.96
C ARG A 648 -30.56 33.81 3.62
N VAL A 649 -29.51 33.16 4.08
CA VAL A 649 -28.12 33.34 3.64
C VAL A 649 -27.71 32.07 2.93
N ASN A 650 -27.26 32.15 1.67
CA ASN A 650 -26.85 30.98 0.92
C ASN A 650 -25.51 31.20 0.24
N SER A 651 -24.69 30.15 0.20
CA SER A 651 -23.47 30.13 -0.60
C SER A 651 -23.82 30.39 -2.08
N ALA A 652 -23.10 31.31 -2.73
CA ALA A 652 -23.46 31.77 -4.07
C ALA A 652 -22.98 30.84 -5.20
N ASN A 653 -21.96 30.00 -4.93
CA ASN A 653 -21.38 29.01 -5.85
C ASN A 653 -21.32 27.64 -5.17
N PHE A 654 -21.39 26.54 -5.93
CA PHE A 654 -21.45 25.18 -5.35
C PHE A 654 -20.15 24.73 -4.69
N GLN A 655 -19.01 25.36 -4.99
CA GLN A 655 -17.68 24.93 -4.51
C GLN A 655 -17.09 25.83 -3.42
N THR A 656 -17.79 26.91 -3.04
CA THR A 656 -17.24 27.95 -2.15
C THR A 656 -17.77 27.84 -0.73
N ASN A 657 -16.89 28.09 0.23
CA ASN A 657 -17.14 28.06 1.67
C ASN A 657 -16.84 29.42 2.31
N THR A 658 -17.68 29.87 3.23
CA THR A 658 -17.41 31.08 4.01
C THR A 658 -18.11 31.04 5.36
N THR A 659 -17.41 31.54 6.38
CA THR A 659 -18.09 32.02 7.58
C THR A 659 -18.69 33.38 7.28
N TYR A 660 -19.69 33.78 8.06
CA TYR A 660 -20.23 35.12 8.02
C TYR A 660 -20.71 35.54 9.40
N ARG A 661 -20.84 36.85 9.59
CA ARG A 661 -21.55 37.41 10.74
C ARG A 661 -22.71 38.25 10.25
N LEU A 662 -23.88 37.96 10.80
CA LEU A 662 -25.15 38.58 10.47
C LEU A 662 -25.63 39.43 11.66
N SER A 663 -25.97 40.67 11.38
CA SER A 663 -26.56 41.59 12.35
C SER A 663 -27.92 42.11 11.88
N LEU A 664 -28.94 41.98 12.71
CA LEU A 664 -30.27 42.56 12.51
C LEU A 664 -30.42 43.74 13.48
N ASN A 665 -30.39 44.97 12.97
CA ASN A 665 -30.39 46.19 13.78
C ASN A 665 -31.66 46.99 13.58
N LEU A 666 -32.29 47.40 14.67
CA LEU A 666 -33.43 48.32 14.66
C LEU A 666 -32.91 49.75 14.56
N VAL A 667 -33.29 50.49 13.51
CA VAL A 667 -32.67 51.79 13.15
C VAL A 667 -33.63 52.94 12.91
#